data_AF-A0A9P9H9I6-F1
#
_entry.id   AF-A0A9P9H9I6-F1
#
_cell.length_a   1.000
_cell.length_b   1.000
_cell.length_c   1.000
_cell.angle_alpha   90.00
_cell.angle_beta   90.00
_cell.angle_gamma   90.00
#
_symmetry.space_group_name_H-M   'P 1'
#
loop_
_entity.id
_entity.type
_entity.pdbx_description
1 polymer ?
#
loop_
_entity_poly.entity_id
_entity_poly.type
_entity_poly.pdbx_seq_one_letter_code
_entity_poly.pdbx_strand_id
1 'polypeptide(L)'
;MTTRRHVHFNSKAKSWTSPEPASPEAIGQFHQSLPNYEPTPLVSLDNLAKEIGVSAVHVKDETNRFGLPAFKILGASWGAFRSITEKLGLPLDSEIDNVREAAKSHQLTLYAATEGNHGRAVARMGAIFDISAEIHVPASMHPSTVKLIESEGAKVVMSRGRYEDAMLEAESASKHEKGIMVQDHAFGDYQTVPQWIVDGYGTMMREVDKQLGSTKADLVIAPVGVGSFAQAVVSHFKRQGTSTSMLTVEPDTAACLWKSLEKGEFTEIPTTGTIMAGLNCGAPSTIAWDLLKNGVDASLTVSDYEAHKSVLYLQSQGINAGPCGASTLAALRRLTSDDKKALGLNEKSTVVIFCTERNRDYDVPHDVSGNDPVALTQTLVQINSASPDLGSVPGPGETTIARYVAAWLEHRDLETHWVEYTKGRPSVVGVVRGSGGGKSVMFNGHLDTVTIMGYDDDPLSGKIADGRLYGRGSADMKGGVAAAMIALADAKKLGLRGDVIFTGVADEESLSKGTEDILRAGWRADAAVVSEPTNLEINHAHKGYCHVEIKVYGLAAHGSRADLGIDAIVNAGRFLVEFGRYVKKLQEGPGDETLGTGTAHASVISGGEEASSYPAQCTIIAERRTIPGETNEVIQKEFDDLIAKVAKQVTDFKADAKIFFSRPPQFTHADHPFTKLVSGIVGNVTGKDAVIAGAPFWTDCALLAEKGIVPLLWGPKGEGFHGKEEFVYVKSIEQVAEGLTNIAAEFCK
;
A
#
# COMPACT_ATOMS: atom_id res chain seq x y z
N MET A 1 -25.15 6.08 7.59
CA MET A 1 -24.71 4.83 6.93
C MET A 1 -23.26 4.59 7.30
N THR A 2 -22.88 3.36 7.61
CA THR A 2 -21.50 3.00 7.99
C THR A 2 -20.55 3.34 6.85
N THR A 3 -19.42 3.99 7.13
CA THR A 3 -18.42 4.33 6.10
C THR A 3 -17.61 3.12 5.65
N ARG A 4 -17.66 1.99 6.36
CA ARG A 4 -16.93 0.76 6.00
C ARG A 4 -17.66 -0.09 4.96
N ARG A 5 -16.92 -0.93 4.24
CA ARG A 5 -17.42 -1.99 3.34
C ARG A 5 -18.49 -2.83 4.03
N HIS A 6 -19.62 -3.07 3.39
CA HIS A 6 -20.73 -3.82 4.00
C HIS A 6 -20.46 -5.35 4.09
N VAL A 7 -21.30 -6.09 4.81
CA VAL A 7 -21.25 -7.56 4.84
C VAL A 7 -22.05 -8.10 3.66
N HIS A 8 -21.42 -8.95 2.84
CA HIS A 8 -22.11 -9.68 1.76
C HIS A 8 -22.96 -10.78 2.37
N PHE A 9 -24.22 -10.92 1.96
CA PHE A 9 -25.11 -12.01 2.38
C PHE A 9 -25.63 -12.80 1.18
N ASN A 10 -25.51 -14.12 1.24
CA ASN A 10 -26.02 -15.03 0.23
C ASN A 10 -27.17 -15.87 0.79
N SER A 11 -28.40 -15.43 0.53
CA SER A 11 -29.60 -16.13 0.98
C SER A 11 -29.76 -17.55 0.39
N LYS A 12 -29.15 -17.84 -0.77
CA LYS A 12 -29.24 -19.15 -1.42
C LYS A 12 -28.36 -20.20 -0.75
N ALA A 13 -27.29 -19.78 -0.07
CA ALA A 13 -26.36 -20.68 0.60
C ALA A 13 -27.01 -21.46 1.73
N LYS A 14 -28.05 -20.91 2.38
CA LYS A 14 -28.74 -21.57 3.50
C LYS A 14 -29.36 -22.92 3.12
N SER A 15 -29.86 -23.05 1.89
CA SER A 15 -30.46 -24.29 1.36
C SER A 15 -29.49 -25.14 0.55
N TRP A 16 -28.28 -24.63 0.27
CA TRP A 16 -27.29 -25.34 -0.52
C TRP A 16 -26.53 -26.35 0.35
N THR A 17 -26.25 -27.51 -0.22
CA THR A 17 -25.45 -28.56 0.41
C THR A 17 -24.24 -28.90 -0.44
N SER A 18 -23.09 -29.08 0.21
CA SER A 18 -21.87 -29.51 -0.45
C SER A 18 -21.99 -30.94 -0.97
N PRO A 19 -21.36 -31.25 -2.12
CA PRO A 19 -21.06 -32.63 -2.49
C PRO A 19 -20.28 -33.33 -1.38
N GLU A 20 -20.51 -34.64 -1.23
CA GLU A 20 -19.78 -35.47 -0.27
C GLU A 20 -18.29 -35.56 -0.66
N PRO A 21 -17.35 -35.35 0.29
CA PRO A 21 -15.93 -35.46 0.00
C PRO A 21 -15.52 -36.92 -0.27
N ALA A 22 -14.47 -37.10 -1.06
CA ALA A 22 -13.94 -38.43 -1.35
C ALA A 22 -13.16 -39.01 -0.15
N SER A 23 -13.59 -40.18 0.34
CA SER A 23 -12.86 -41.03 1.31
C SER A 23 -12.40 -40.35 2.63
N PRO A 24 -13.32 -39.75 3.42
CA PRO A 24 -12.96 -39.00 4.63
C PRO A 24 -12.29 -39.84 5.73
N GLU A 25 -12.58 -41.14 5.82
CA GLU A 25 -12.00 -42.05 6.82
C GLU A 25 -10.51 -42.30 6.58
N ALA A 26 -10.11 -42.50 5.32
CA ALA A 26 -8.72 -42.79 4.94
C ALA A 26 -7.77 -41.63 5.31
N ILE A 27 -8.22 -40.39 5.14
CA ILE A 27 -7.44 -39.18 5.49
C ILE A 27 -7.18 -39.11 6.99
N GLY A 28 -8.18 -39.44 7.81
CA GLY A 28 -8.05 -39.44 9.26
C GLY A 28 -7.06 -40.51 9.75
N GLN A 29 -7.14 -41.72 9.18
CA GLN A 29 -6.20 -42.81 9.46
C GLN A 29 -4.78 -42.44 9.06
N PHE A 30 -4.60 -41.84 7.88
CA PHE A 30 -3.31 -41.36 7.41
C PHE A 30 -2.68 -40.33 8.35
N HIS A 31 -3.42 -39.29 8.76
CA HIS A 31 -2.83 -38.31 9.68
C HIS A 31 -2.50 -38.90 11.05
N GLN A 32 -3.28 -39.87 11.53
CA GLN A 32 -3.00 -40.58 12.78
C GLN A 32 -1.75 -41.47 12.70
N SER A 33 -1.35 -41.91 11.50
CA SER A 33 -0.12 -42.70 11.31
C SER A 33 1.14 -41.83 11.21
N LEU A 34 1.01 -40.51 11.02
CA LEU A 34 2.15 -39.60 10.97
C LEU A 34 2.81 -39.41 12.35
N PRO A 35 4.14 -39.27 12.41
CA PRO A 35 4.84 -38.99 13.66
C PRO A 35 4.34 -37.71 14.35
N ASN A 36 4.14 -37.78 15.67
CA ASN A 36 3.71 -36.65 16.50
C ASN A 36 2.31 -36.08 16.14
N TYR A 37 1.42 -36.90 15.58
CA TYR A 37 0.01 -36.52 15.45
C TYR A 37 -0.67 -36.46 16.81
N GLU A 38 -1.24 -35.30 17.11
CA GLU A 38 -2.26 -35.13 18.14
C GLU A 38 -3.33 -34.16 17.62
N PRO A 39 -4.64 -34.37 17.94
CA PRO A 39 -5.66 -33.37 17.69
C PRO A 39 -5.32 -32.06 18.40
N THR A 40 -5.28 -30.94 17.67
CA THR A 40 -5.02 -29.64 18.30
C THR A 40 -6.16 -29.23 19.23
N PRO A 41 -5.90 -28.38 20.23
CA PRO A 41 -6.93 -27.91 21.14
C PRO A 41 -8.11 -27.20 20.45
N LEU A 42 -9.32 -27.45 20.95
CA LEU A 42 -10.49 -26.62 20.72
C LEU A 42 -10.75 -25.83 22.01
N VAL A 43 -10.28 -24.58 22.05
CA VAL A 43 -10.26 -23.75 23.26
C VAL A 43 -11.59 -23.00 23.40
N SER A 44 -12.23 -23.06 24.57
CA SER A 44 -13.44 -22.26 24.86
C SER A 44 -13.07 -20.84 25.26
N LEU A 45 -13.78 -19.85 24.72
CA LEU A 45 -13.63 -18.43 25.05
C LEU A 45 -14.90 -17.90 25.74
N ASP A 46 -15.14 -18.31 26.98
CA ASP A 46 -16.40 -18.05 27.70
C ASP A 46 -16.72 -16.56 27.87
N ASN A 47 -15.70 -15.71 28.08
CA ASN A 47 -15.88 -14.26 28.19
C ASN A 47 -16.28 -13.63 26.86
N LEU A 48 -15.72 -14.12 25.75
CA LEU A 48 -16.10 -13.68 24.41
C LEU A 48 -17.52 -14.15 24.07
N ALA A 49 -17.91 -15.37 24.44
CA ALA A 49 -19.28 -15.84 24.23
C ALA A 49 -20.31 -14.91 24.90
N LYS A 50 -20.04 -14.45 26.12
CA LYS A 50 -20.85 -13.44 26.83
C LYS A 50 -20.84 -12.09 26.13
N GLU A 51 -19.67 -11.62 25.67
CA GLU A 51 -19.53 -10.37 24.91
C GLU A 51 -20.38 -10.39 23.63
N ILE A 52 -20.34 -11.51 22.89
CA ILE A 52 -21.03 -11.67 21.61
C ILE A 52 -22.53 -11.95 21.80
N GLY A 53 -22.93 -12.52 22.93
CA GLY A 53 -24.32 -12.89 23.24
C GLY A 53 -24.73 -14.26 22.70
N VAL A 54 -23.82 -15.24 22.74
CA VAL A 54 -24.03 -16.63 22.28
C VAL A 54 -23.67 -17.62 23.38
N SER A 55 -24.04 -18.89 23.22
CA SER A 55 -23.81 -19.93 24.24
C SER A 55 -22.33 -20.27 24.38
N ALA A 56 -21.63 -20.41 23.26
CA ALA A 56 -20.21 -20.75 23.25
C ALA A 56 -19.49 -20.17 22.03
N VAL A 57 -18.22 -19.82 22.25
CA VAL A 57 -17.28 -19.49 21.18
C VAL A 57 -16.04 -20.35 21.38
N HIS A 58 -15.71 -21.15 20.36
CA HIS A 58 -14.55 -22.02 20.37
C HIS A 58 -13.52 -21.58 19.34
N VAL A 59 -12.24 -21.65 19.72
CA VAL A 59 -11.10 -21.44 18.82
C VAL A 59 -10.43 -22.78 18.56
N LYS A 60 -10.37 -23.19 17.30
CA LYS A 60 -9.51 -24.31 16.90
C LYS A 60 -8.08 -23.79 16.74
N ASP A 61 -7.20 -24.18 17.66
CA ASP A 61 -5.85 -23.63 17.80
C ASP A 61 -4.82 -24.42 16.97
N GLU A 62 -4.51 -23.93 15.77
CA GLU A 62 -3.50 -24.53 14.88
C GLU A 62 -2.10 -23.90 15.02
N THR A 63 -1.86 -23.15 16.10
CA THR A 63 -0.54 -22.53 16.35
C THR A 63 0.57 -23.55 16.63
N ASN A 64 0.21 -24.82 16.85
CA ASN A 64 1.13 -25.93 17.02
C ASN A 64 0.54 -27.24 16.45
N ARG A 65 0.67 -27.44 15.14
CA ARG A 65 0.21 -28.65 14.45
C ARG A 65 1.41 -29.48 14.01
N PHE A 66 1.60 -30.68 14.57
CA PHE A 66 2.80 -31.52 14.37
C PHE A 66 4.14 -30.83 14.73
N GLY A 67 4.13 -29.88 15.67
CA GLY A 67 5.31 -29.06 15.98
C GLY A 67 5.55 -27.91 14.99
N LEU A 68 4.67 -27.71 14.00
CA LEU A 68 4.74 -26.64 13.02
C LEU A 68 3.81 -25.48 13.41
N PRO A 69 4.11 -24.24 12.98
CA PRO A 69 3.40 -23.05 13.41
C PRO A 69 2.04 -22.85 12.73
N ALA A 70 1.53 -23.81 11.95
CA ALA A 70 0.28 -23.67 11.21
C ALA A 70 -0.29 -25.02 10.75
N PHE A 71 -1.55 -25.01 10.36
CA PHE A 71 -2.30 -26.18 9.89
C PHE A 71 -1.83 -26.79 8.56
N LYS A 72 -1.03 -26.06 7.76
CA LYS A 72 -0.79 -26.38 6.34
C LYS A 72 -0.24 -27.78 6.10
N ILE A 73 0.43 -28.36 7.09
CA ILE A 73 0.90 -29.74 7.07
C ILE A 73 -0.20 -30.75 6.81
N LEU A 74 -1.43 -30.56 7.30
CA LEU A 74 -2.55 -31.48 7.04
C LEU A 74 -2.84 -31.65 5.53
N GLY A 75 -2.81 -30.56 4.78
CA GLY A 75 -3.03 -30.61 3.34
C GLY A 75 -1.78 -31.09 2.61
N ALA A 76 -0.62 -30.50 2.93
CA ALA A 76 0.65 -30.84 2.27
C ALA A 76 1.02 -32.32 2.45
N SER A 77 0.77 -32.91 3.62
CA SER A 77 1.02 -34.33 3.89
C SER A 77 0.14 -35.24 3.05
N TRP A 78 -1.16 -34.96 2.99
CA TRP A 78 -2.08 -35.77 2.20
C TRP A 78 -1.82 -35.61 0.70
N GLY A 79 -1.58 -34.38 0.22
CA GLY A 79 -1.19 -34.12 -1.16
C GLY A 79 0.09 -34.84 -1.56
N ALA A 80 1.15 -34.79 -0.74
CA ALA A 80 2.40 -35.49 -1.00
C ALA A 80 2.21 -37.01 -1.00
N PHE A 81 1.52 -37.56 0.00
CA PHE A 81 1.22 -39.00 0.07
C PHE A 81 0.47 -39.47 -1.17
N ARG A 82 -0.62 -38.78 -1.53
CA ARG A 82 -1.43 -39.11 -2.71
C ARG A 82 -0.64 -39.06 -4.00
N SER A 83 0.17 -38.01 -4.19
CA SER A 83 1.03 -37.87 -5.37
C SER A 83 2.05 -39.01 -5.48
N ILE A 84 2.66 -39.43 -4.36
CA ILE A 84 3.60 -40.55 -4.36
C ILE A 84 2.86 -41.86 -4.64
N THR A 85 1.75 -42.13 -3.97
CA THR A 85 0.99 -43.37 -4.16
C THR A 85 0.44 -43.47 -5.58
N GLU A 86 -0.05 -42.38 -6.17
CA GLU A 86 -0.54 -42.39 -7.54
C GLU A 86 0.61 -42.62 -8.54
N LYS A 87 1.74 -41.92 -8.37
CA LYS A 87 2.90 -42.05 -9.25
C LYS A 87 3.51 -43.47 -9.22
N LEU A 88 3.49 -44.12 -8.06
CA LEU A 88 4.06 -45.45 -7.87
C LEU A 88 3.02 -46.60 -7.95
N GLY A 89 1.74 -46.29 -8.18
CA GLY A 89 0.66 -47.27 -8.24
C GLY A 89 0.40 -48.00 -6.91
N LEU A 90 0.64 -47.34 -5.78
CA LEU A 90 0.44 -47.91 -4.44
C LEU A 90 -1.01 -47.72 -3.96
N PRO A 91 -1.58 -48.68 -3.21
CA PRO A 91 -2.88 -48.52 -2.56
C PRO A 91 -2.95 -47.34 -1.60
N LEU A 92 -4.12 -46.71 -1.44
CA LEU A 92 -4.31 -45.56 -0.54
C LEU A 92 -4.22 -45.91 0.96
N ASP A 93 -4.40 -47.17 1.31
CA ASP A 93 -4.24 -47.73 2.65
C ASP A 93 -2.81 -48.26 2.91
N SER A 94 -1.85 -47.94 2.02
CA SER A 94 -0.45 -48.30 2.22
C SER A 94 0.12 -47.66 3.48
N GLU A 95 0.77 -48.47 4.31
CA GLU A 95 1.54 -48.01 5.47
C GLU A 95 2.61 -47.00 5.08
N ILE A 96 2.82 -46.00 5.93
CA ILE A 96 3.69 -44.86 5.62
C ILE A 96 5.15 -45.28 5.37
N ASP A 97 5.63 -46.31 6.08
CA ASP A 97 6.97 -46.84 5.89
C ASP A 97 7.13 -47.54 4.52
N ASN A 98 6.08 -48.18 4.01
CA ASN A 98 6.11 -48.77 2.67
C ASN A 98 6.17 -47.68 1.59
N VAL A 99 5.41 -46.60 1.77
CA VAL A 99 5.43 -45.45 0.86
C VAL A 99 6.78 -44.74 0.91
N ARG A 100 7.38 -44.58 2.11
CA ARG A 100 8.74 -44.07 2.31
C ARG A 100 9.77 -44.88 1.53
N GLU A 101 9.83 -46.19 1.76
CA GLU A 101 10.83 -47.05 1.12
C GLU A 101 10.67 -47.06 -0.41
N ALA A 102 9.43 -47.06 -0.90
CA ALA A 102 9.14 -46.98 -2.33
C ALA A 102 9.59 -45.64 -2.93
N ALA A 103 9.25 -44.50 -2.30
CA ALA A 103 9.64 -43.17 -2.75
C ALA A 103 11.17 -42.99 -2.78
N LYS A 104 11.85 -43.47 -1.73
CA LYS A 104 13.31 -43.44 -1.60
C LYS A 104 14.00 -44.30 -2.66
N SER A 105 13.50 -45.52 -2.90
CA SER A 105 14.03 -46.43 -3.93
C SER A 105 13.95 -45.83 -5.33
N HIS A 106 12.91 -45.04 -5.61
CA HIS A 106 12.73 -44.31 -6.88
C HIS A 106 13.42 -42.93 -6.90
N GLN A 107 14.08 -42.53 -5.82
CA GLN A 107 14.78 -41.25 -5.68
C GLN A 107 13.88 -40.06 -6.00
N LEU A 108 12.63 -40.10 -5.54
CA LEU A 108 11.67 -39.03 -5.77
C LEU A 108 12.13 -37.72 -5.10
N THR A 109 11.66 -36.59 -5.60
CA THR A 109 11.91 -35.26 -5.01
C THR A 109 10.63 -34.45 -5.01
N LEU A 110 10.31 -33.84 -3.86
CA LEU A 110 9.16 -32.95 -3.71
C LEU A 110 9.54 -31.51 -4.09
N TYR A 111 8.67 -30.84 -4.85
CA TYR A 111 8.82 -29.47 -5.28
C TYR A 111 7.62 -28.64 -4.84
N ALA A 112 7.85 -27.43 -4.36
CA ALA A 112 6.79 -26.46 -4.08
C ALA A 112 7.33 -25.03 -4.14
N ALA A 113 6.45 -24.07 -4.39
CA ALA A 113 6.72 -22.66 -4.17
C ALA A 113 5.96 -22.16 -2.92
N THR A 114 6.55 -21.24 -2.16
CA THR A 114 5.88 -20.71 -0.96
C THR A 114 6.33 -19.31 -0.56
N GLU A 115 5.45 -18.61 0.16
CA GLU A 115 5.81 -17.44 0.98
C GLU A 115 5.80 -17.74 2.50
N GLY A 116 5.68 -19.01 2.91
CA GLY A 116 5.76 -19.36 4.34
C GLY A 116 5.42 -20.80 4.67
N ASN A 117 4.26 -21.00 5.31
CA ASN A 117 3.92 -22.25 5.99
C ASN A 117 3.79 -23.47 5.06
N HIS A 118 3.48 -23.30 3.77
CA HIS A 118 3.24 -24.41 2.84
C HIS A 118 4.54 -25.12 2.49
N GLY A 119 5.57 -24.38 2.06
CA GLY A 119 6.85 -25.00 1.71
C GLY A 119 7.55 -25.62 2.91
N ARG A 120 7.39 -25.07 4.12
CA ARG A 120 7.87 -25.73 5.35
C ARG A 120 7.17 -27.05 5.62
N ALA A 121 5.86 -27.13 5.37
CA ALA A 121 5.11 -28.37 5.49
C ALA A 121 5.53 -29.42 4.44
N VAL A 122 5.74 -29.00 3.18
CA VAL A 122 6.27 -29.89 2.12
C VAL A 122 7.69 -30.37 2.47
N ALA A 123 8.54 -29.48 2.99
CA ALA A 123 9.87 -29.84 3.46
C ALA A 123 9.83 -30.89 4.59
N ARG A 124 8.94 -30.73 5.57
CA ARG A 124 8.70 -31.73 6.62
C ARG A 124 8.28 -33.09 6.04
N MET A 125 7.49 -33.10 4.96
CA MET A 125 7.13 -34.36 4.28
C MET A 125 8.30 -35.00 3.55
N GLY A 126 9.20 -34.21 2.97
CA GLY A 126 10.47 -34.72 2.44
C GLY A 126 11.25 -35.46 3.51
N ALA A 127 11.38 -34.87 4.70
CA ALA A 127 12.03 -35.53 5.85
C ALA A 127 11.29 -36.80 6.32
N ILE A 128 9.95 -36.77 6.40
CA ILE A 128 9.15 -37.94 6.83
C ILE A 128 9.27 -39.10 5.84
N PHE A 129 9.35 -38.83 4.54
CA PHE A 129 9.52 -39.84 3.49
C PHE A 129 10.99 -40.13 3.14
N ASP A 130 11.94 -39.52 3.84
CA ASP A 130 13.39 -39.68 3.60
C ASP A 130 13.78 -39.46 2.12
N ILE A 131 13.21 -38.41 1.53
CA ILE A 131 13.46 -37.94 0.16
C ILE A 131 13.76 -36.44 0.12
N SER A 132 14.38 -35.99 -0.96
CA SER A 132 14.70 -34.57 -1.14
C SER A 132 13.43 -33.72 -1.27
N ALA A 133 13.48 -32.51 -0.73
CA ALA A 133 12.50 -31.45 -0.98
C ALA A 133 13.22 -30.18 -1.48
N GLU A 134 12.73 -29.60 -2.57
CA GLU A 134 13.21 -28.36 -3.15
C GLU A 134 12.09 -27.31 -3.11
N ILE A 135 12.32 -26.22 -2.36
CA ILE A 135 11.31 -25.21 -2.09
C ILE A 135 11.75 -23.89 -2.73
N HIS A 136 10.96 -23.40 -3.69
CA HIS A 136 11.19 -22.11 -4.33
C HIS A 136 10.51 -21.00 -3.54
N VAL A 137 11.22 -19.91 -3.30
CA VAL A 137 10.71 -18.78 -2.52
C VAL A 137 11.04 -17.47 -3.24
N PRO A 138 10.19 -16.43 -3.15
CA PRO A 138 10.46 -15.16 -3.79
C PRO A 138 11.63 -14.43 -3.14
N ALA A 139 12.28 -13.54 -3.89
CA ALA A 139 13.39 -12.72 -3.39
C ALA A 139 13.02 -11.83 -2.18
N SER A 140 11.73 -11.53 -2.00
CA SER A 140 11.17 -10.73 -0.91
C SER A 140 10.99 -11.50 0.41
N MET A 141 11.14 -12.84 0.42
CA MET A 141 10.92 -13.63 1.63
C MET A 141 11.92 -13.26 2.73
N HIS A 142 11.43 -13.07 3.94
CA HIS A 142 12.27 -12.75 5.09
C HIS A 142 13.26 -13.88 5.41
N PRO A 143 14.56 -13.60 5.69
CA PRO A 143 15.57 -14.62 5.91
C PRO A 143 15.27 -15.61 7.05
N SER A 144 14.54 -15.18 8.09
CA SER A 144 14.13 -16.09 9.16
C SER A 144 13.17 -17.18 8.67
N THR A 145 12.26 -16.86 7.75
CA THR A 145 11.32 -17.81 7.15
C THR A 145 12.05 -18.84 6.29
N VAL A 146 13.03 -18.38 5.49
CA VAL A 146 13.90 -19.25 4.69
C VAL A 146 14.60 -20.28 5.58
N LYS A 147 15.23 -19.82 6.67
CA LYS A 147 15.92 -20.70 7.62
C LYS A 147 14.99 -21.74 8.26
N LEU A 148 13.72 -21.40 8.51
CA LEU A 148 12.76 -22.37 9.05
C LEU A 148 12.45 -23.48 8.05
N ILE A 149 12.42 -23.19 6.75
CA ILE A 149 12.24 -24.20 5.70
C ILE A 149 13.50 -25.06 5.57
N GLU A 150 14.68 -24.43 5.53
CA GLU A 150 15.97 -25.14 5.48
C GLU A 150 16.18 -26.06 6.70
N SER A 151 15.70 -25.66 7.88
CA SER A 151 15.81 -26.47 9.10
C SER A 151 15.06 -27.80 9.06
N GLU A 152 14.12 -27.96 8.10
CA GLU A 152 13.44 -29.23 7.84
C GLU A 152 14.26 -30.14 6.89
N GLY A 153 15.42 -29.70 6.41
CA GLY A 153 16.30 -30.45 5.51
C GLY A 153 16.06 -30.18 4.01
N ALA A 154 15.21 -29.21 3.66
CA ALA A 154 14.95 -28.86 2.27
C ALA A 154 16.04 -27.98 1.65
N LYS A 155 16.24 -28.13 0.35
CA LYS A 155 16.97 -27.17 -0.49
C LYS A 155 16.03 -26.00 -0.78
N VAL A 156 16.40 -24.78 -0.38
CA VAL A 156 15.65 -23.57 -0.72
C VAL A 156 16.28 -22.89 -1.93
N VAL A 157 15.47 -22.58 -2.93
CA VAL A 157 15.87 -21.85 -4.13
C VAL A 157 15.22 -20.47 -4.11
N MET A 158 16.04 -19.43 -4.00
CA MET A 158 15.56 -18.05 -4.10
C MET A 158 15.29 -17.73 -5.57
N SER A 159 14.03 -17.50 -5.92
CA SER A 159 13.65 -16.96 -7.22
C SER A 159 14.19 -15.56 -7.40
N ARG A 160 14.52 -15.19 -8.63
CA ARG A 160 14.92 -13.82 -8.98
C ARG A 160 13.75 -12.85 -9.02
N GLY A 161 12.51 -13.36 -8.97
CA GLY A 161 11.30 -12.59 -9.15
C GLY A 161 10.35 -12.64 -7.96
N ARG A 162 9.06 -12.44 -8.26
CA ARG A 162 7.94 -12.45 -7.31
C ARG A 162 7.50 -13.88 -7.02
N TYR A 163 6.45 -14.04 -6.22
CA TYR A 163 5.91 -15.35 -5.88
C TYR A 163 5.49 -16.16 -7.11
N GLU A 164 4.91 -15.51 -8.11
CA GLU A 164 4.51 -16.16 -9.38
C GLU A 164 5.72 -16.72 -10.13
N ASP A 165 6.86 -16.02 -10.09
CA ASP A 165 8.10 -16.48 -10.71
C ASP A 165 8.64 -17.72 -9.96
N ALA A 166 8.60 -17.71 -8.62
CA ALA A 166 8.95 -18.87 -7.81
C ALA A 166 8.05 -20.09 -8.10
N MET A 167 6.76 -19.87 -8.36
CA MET A 167 5.84 -20.94 -8.78
C MET A 167 6.22 -21.54 -10.13
N LEU A 168 6.47 -20.71 -11.14
CA LEU A 168 6.87 -21.17 -12.47
C LEU A 168 8.22 -21.89 -12.44
N GLU A 169 9.17 -21.40 -11.63
CA GLU A 169 10.47 -22.04 -11.41
C GLU A 169 10.31 -23.41 -10.74
N ALA A 170 9.47 -23.53 -9.70
CA ALA A 170 9.18 -24.81 -9.05
C ALA A 170 8.51 -25.80 -10.01
N GLU A 171 7.54 -25.32 -10.79
CA GLU A 171 6.87 -26.13 -11.81
C GLU A 171 7.88 -26.63 -12.84
N SER A 172 8.72 -25.75 -13.37
CA SER A 172 9.77 -26.11 -14.32
C SER A 172 10.78 -27.09 -13.71
N ALA A 173 11.20 -26.88 -12.46
CA ALA A 173 12.14 -27.75 -11.76
C ALA A 173 11.56 -29.15 -11.50
N SER A 174 10.24 -29.26 -11.32
CA SER A 174 9.55 -30.53 -11.09
C SER A 174 9.34 -31.39 -12.34
N LYS A 175 9.53 -30.84 -13.55
CA LYS A 175 9.25 -31.49 -14.85
C LYS A 175 10.30 -32.53 -15.25
N HIS A 176 10.40 -33.60 -14.47
CA HIS A 176 11.19 -34.80 -14.79
C HIS A 176 10.61 -36.04 -14.11
N GLU A 177 11.09 -37.23 -14.49
CA GLU A 177 10.53 -38.52 -14.04
C GLU A 177 10.49 -38.68 -12.51
N LYS A 178 11.45 -38.11 -11.79
CA LYS A 178 11.58 -38.20 -10.32
C LYS A 178 10.89 -37.05 -9.56
N GLY A 179 10.41 -36.03 -10.27
CA GLY A 179 9.81 -34.84 -9.65
C GLY A 179 8.35 -35.05 -9.28
N ILE A 180 7.95 -34.47 -8.15
CA ILE A 180 6.57 -34.34 -7.70
C ILE A 180 6.33 -32.91 -7.23
N MET A 181 5.48 -32.18 -7.95
CA MET A 181 4.98 -30.88 -7.52
C MET A 181 3.89 -31.06 -6.45
N VAL A 182 3.98 -30.35 -5.34
CA VAL A 182 2.97 -30.29 -4.27
C VAL A 182 2.64 -28.82 -3.99
N GLN A 183 1.71 -28.23 -4.76
CA GLN A 183 1.31 -26.83 -4.62
C GLN A 183 -0.14 -26.70 -4.10
N ASP A 184 -0.36 -25.80 -3.14
CA ASP A 184 -1.65 -25.55 -2.46
C ASP A 184 -2.60 -24.59 -3.21
N HIS A 185 -2.27 -24.28 -4.47
CA HIS A 185 -3.05 -23.43 -5.37
C HIS A 185 -3.24 -24.11 -6.71
N ALA A 186 -4.48 -24.10 -7.22
CA ALA A 186 -4.81 -24.63 -8.54
C ALA A 186 -4.61 -23.60 -9.64
N PHE A 187 -3.95 -23.99 -10.73
CA PHE A 187 -3.68 -23.15 -11.90
C PHE A 187 -3.66 -23.99 -13.18
N GLY A 188 -4.25 -23.47 -14.28
CA GLY A 188 -4.40 -24.22 -15.52
C GLY A 188 -5.03 -25.60 -15.31
N ASP A 189 -4.32 -26.64 -15.75
CA ASP A 189 -4.73 -28.04 -15.59
C ASP A 189 -4.25 -28.68 -14.26
N TYR A 190 -3.46 -27.96 -13.44
CA TYR A 190 -2.97 -28.44 -12.15
C TYR A 190 -4.04 -28.25 -11.06
N GLN A 191 -4.96 -29.22 -10.96
CA GLN A 191 -6.13 -29.14 -10.05
C GLN A 191 -6.20 -30.31 -9.05
N THR A 192 -5.66 -31.47 -9.41
CA THR A 192 -5.77 -32.71 -8.61
C THR A 192 -5.05 -32.62 -7.26
N VAL A 193 -3.77 -32.22 -7.24
CA VAL A 193 -3.00 -32.11 -6.00
C VAL A 193 -3.54 -31.00 -5.09
N PRO A 194 -3.91 -29.81 -5.59
CA PRO A 194 -4.63 -28.81 -4.79
C PRO A 194 -5.91 -29.36 -4.15
N GLN A 195 -6.71 -30.15 -4.89
CA GLN A 195 -7.90 -30.77 -4.32
C GLN A 195 -7.55 -31.76 -3.20
N TRP A 196 -6.50 -32.58 -3.34
CA TRP A 196 -6.05 -33.42 -2.23
C TRP A 196 -5.59 -32.59 -1.04
N ILE A 197 -4.88 -31.48 -1.24
CA ILE A 197 -4.49 -30.59 -0.14
C ILE A 197 -5.73 -30.08 0.62
N VAL A 198 -6.78 -29.68 -0.11
CA VAL A 198 -8.09 -29.29 0.47
C VAL A 198 -8.71 -30.43 1.27
N ASP A 199 -8.72 -31.66 0.73
CA ASP A 199 -9.27 -32.83 1.41
C ASP A 199 -8.53 -33.11 2.74
N GLY A 200 -7.20 -32.96 2.74
CA GLY A 200 -6.35 -33.12 3.91
C GLY A 200 -6.72 -32.18 5.06
N TYR A 201 -7.03 -30.91 4.74
CA TYR A 201 -7.49 -29.91 5.71
C TYR A 201 -8.77 -30.33 6.44
N GLY A 202 -9.62 -31.17 5.83
CA GLY A 202 -10.85 -31.70 6.45
C GLY A 202 -10.64 -32.42 7.78
N THR A 203 -9.42 -32.86 8.08
CA THR A 203 -9.05 -33.45 9.39
C THR A 203 -9.34 -32.50 10.53
N MET A 204 -9.05 -31.22 10.36
CA MET A 204 -9.27 -30.20 11.38
C MET A 204 -10.76 -30.08 11.74
N MET A 205 -11.64 -30.14 10.74
CA MET A 205 -13.09 -30.02 10.92
C MET A 205 -13.67 -31.28 11.58
N ARG A 206 -13.14 -32.47 11.25
CA ARG A 206 -13.49 -33.71 11.97
C ARG A 206 -13.03 -33.71 13.42
N GLU A 207 -11.86 -33.14 13.71
CA GLU A 207 -11.43 -32.95 15.09
C GLU A 207 -12.36 -32.01 15.85
N VAL A 208 -12.80 -30.90 15.22
CA VAL A 208 -13.80 -29.99 15.79
C VAL A 208 -15.09 -30.74 16.13
N ASP A 209 -15.65 -31.51 15.19
CA ASP A 209 -16.88 -32.30 15.46
C ASP A 209 -16.68 -33.26 16.65
N LYS A 210 -15.56 -33.98 16.70
CA LYS A 210 -15.24 -34.90 17.81
C LYS A 210 -15.12 -34.17 19.16
N GLN A 211 -14.51 -32.99 19.16
CA GLN A 211 -14.28 -32.19 20.36
C GLN A 211 -15.56 -31.48 20.85
N LEU A 212 -16.50 -31.15 19.96
CA LEU A 212 -17.82 -30.63 20.30
C LEU A 212 -18.81 -31.72 20.76
N GLY A 213 -18.55 -32.99 20.40
CA GLY A 213 -19.38 -34.12 20.78
C GLY A 213 -20.77 -34.08 20.12
N SER A 214 -21.82 -34.00 20.93
CA SER A 214 -23.20 -33.88 20.42
C SER A 214 -23.62 -32.45 20.05
N THR A 215 -22.83 -31.45 20.45
CA THR A 215 -23.08 -30.05 20.13
C THR A 215 -22.72 -29.78 18.68
N LYS A 216 -23.57 -29.07 17.95
CA LYS A 216 -23.29 -28.65 16.57
C LYS A 216 -22.84 -27.20 16.56
N ALA A 217 -21.95 -26.85 15.62
CA ALA A 217 -21.64 -25.46 15.35
C ALA A 217 -22.80 -24.81 14.57
N ASP A 218 -23.29 -23.67 15.05
CA ASP A 218 -24.31 -22.87 14.36
C ASP A 218 -23.67 -21.88 13.38
N LEU A 219 -22.48 -21.36 13.72
CA LEU A 219 -21.68 -20.51 12.84
C LEU A 219 -20.23 -20.97 12.84
N VAL A 220 -19.64 -21.03 11.66
CA VAL A 220 -18.21 -21.27 11.47
C VAL A 220 -17.60 -20.14 10.64
N ILE A 221 -16.50 -19.57 11.12
CA ILE A 221 -15.80 -18.46 10.47
C ILE A 221 -14.47 -18.94 9.88
N ALA A 222 -14.31 -18.84 8.55
CA ALA A 222 -13.11 -19.24 7.84
C ALA A 222 -12.37 -18.01 7.26
N PRO A 223 -11.06 -17.86 7.55
CA PRO A 223 -10.24 -16.87 6.85
C PRO A 223 -9.93 -17.34 5.43
N VAL A 224 -9.86 -16.39 4.50
CA VAL A 224 -9.72 -16.64 3.07
C VAL A 224 -8.48 -15.91 2.52
N GLY A 225 -7.58 -16.67 1.90
CA GLY A 225 -6.61 -16.16 0.92
C GLY A 225 -7.10 -16.56 -0.48
N VAL A 226 -6.48 -17.56 -1.11
CA VAL A 226 -7.02 -18.17 -2.34
C VAL A 226 -8.26 -19.05 -2.10
N GLY A 227 -8.66 -19.29 -0.84
CA GLY A 227 -9.89 -20.01 -0.51
C GLY A 227 -9.77 -21.53 -0.34
N SER A 228 -8.61 -22.17 -0.52
CA SER A 228 -8.44 -23.63 -0.33
C SER A 228 -8.85 -24.11 1.07
N PHE A 229 -8.48 -23.36 2.13
CA PHE A 229 -8.92 -23.69 3.49
C PHE A 229 -10.44 -23.51 3.66
N ALA A 230 -10.97 -22.37 3.23
CA ALA A 230 -12.41 -22.11 3.30
C ALA A 230 -13.23 -23.12 2.50
N GLN A 231 -12.71 -23.61 1.36
CA GLN A 231 -13.32 -24.69 0.59
C GLN A 231 -13.48 -25.93 1.47
N ALA A 232 -12.42 -26.37 2.16
CA ALA A 232 -12.49 -27.52 3.06
C ALA A 232 -13.51 -27.30 4.20
N VAL A 233 -13.59 -26.08 4.74
CA VAL A 233 -14.52 -25.77 5.84
C VAL A 233 -15.96 -25.81 5.35
N VAL A 234 -16.26 -25.15 4.23
CA VAL A 234 -17.60 -25.14 3.61
C VAL A 234 -18.00 -26.55 3.19
N SER A 235 -17.09 -27.33 2.58
CA SER A 235 -17.34 -28.73 2.21
C SER A 235 -17.80 -29.58 3.39
N HIS A 236 -17.18 -29.39 4.56
CA HIS A 236 -17.49 -30.17 5.76
C HIS A 236 -18.78 -29.70 6.45
N PHE A 237 -18.94 -28.39 6.66
CA PHE A 237 -20.04 -27.83 7.46
C PHE A 237 -21.31 -27.52 6.67
N LYS A 238 -21.28 -27.62 5.34
CA LYS A 238 -22.47 -27.57 4.47
C LYS A 238 -22.86 -28.95 3.91
N ARG A 239 -22.34 -30.05 4.47
CA ARG A 239 -22.75 -31.41 4.06
C ARG A 239 -24.23 -31.68 4.38
N GLN A 240 -24.81 -32.71 3.76
CA GLN A 240 -26.20 -33.07 3.99
C GLN A 240 -26.50 -33.32 5.47
N GLY A 241 -27.61 -32.76 5.98
CA GLY A 241 -28.03 -32.93 7.39
C GLY A 241 -27.39 -31.96 8.39
N THR A 242 -26.59 -31.00 7.92
CA THR A 242 -26.09 -29.86 8.71
C THR A 242 -26.95 -28.62 8.48
N SER A 243 -26.86 -27.66 9.41
CA SER A 243 -27.56 -26.36 9.33
C SER A 243 -26.64 -25.20 9.70
N THR A 244 -25.33 -25.42 9.61
CA THR A 244 -24.31 -24.46 10.01
C THR A 244 -24.24 -23.32 9.00
N SER A 245 -24.20 -22.09 9.49
CA SER A 245 -23.93 -20.90 8.68
C SER A 245 -22.43 -20.72 8.50
N MET A 246 -22.04 -20.33 7.29
CA MET A 246 -20.65 -20.11 6.89
C MET A 246 -20.38 -18.62 6.71
N LEU A 247 -19.41 -18.10 7.48
CA LEU A 247 -18.90 -16.75 7.33
C LEU A 247 -17.44 -16.79 6.87
N THR A 248 -17.10 -16.02 5.85
CA THR A 248 -15.72 -15.84 5.41
C THR A 248 -15.17 -14.46 5.79
N VAL A 249 -13.86 -14.40 6.05
CA VAL A 249 -13.15 -13.15 6.31
C VAL A 249 -11.89 -13.01 5.46
N GLU A 250 -11.71 -11.81 4.90
CA GLU A 250 -10.51 -11.39 4.17
C GLU A 250 -9.95 -10.08 4.73
N PRO A 251 -8.66 -9.76 4.50
CA PRO A 251 -8.15 -8.41 4.74
C PRO A 251 -8.85 -7.39 3.83
N ASP A 252 -9.04 -6.16 4.31
CA ASP A 252 -9.64 -5.09 3.52
C ASP A 252 -8.93 -4.88 2.16
N THR A 253 -7.60 -5.04 2.15
CA THR A 253 -6.70 -4.79 1.02
C THR A 253 -6.47 -5.99 0.10
N ALA A 254 -7.05 -7.17 0.38
CA ALA A 254 -6.95 -8.36 -0.47
C ALA A 254 -8.26 -9.20 -0.44
N ALA A 255 -9.40 -8.51 -0.58
CA ALA A 255 -10.73 -9.09 -0.48
C ALA A 255 -11.25 -9.71 -1.78
N CYS A 256 -10.49 -10.64 -2.38
CA CYS A 256 -10.78 -11.19 -3.71
C CYS A 256 -12.09 -12.01 -3.75
N LEU A 257 -12.38 -12.80 -2.73
CA LEU A 257 -13.63 -13.57 -2.63
C LEU A 257 -14.82 -12.64 -2.42
N TRP A 258 -14.74 -11.68 -1.49
CA TRP A 258 -15.81 -10.73 -1.23
C TRP A 258 -16.17 -9.95 -2.50
N LYS A 259 -15.18 -9.38 -3.21
CA LYS A 259 -15.43 -8.63 -4.46
C LYS A 259 -16.00 -9.54 -5.56
N SER A 260 -15.58 -10.80 -5.63
CA SER A 260 -16.15 -11.79 -6.55
C SER A 260 -17.60 -12.13 -6.22
N LEU A 261 -17.93 -12.30 -4.94
CA LEU A 261 -19.30 -12.58 -4.48
C LEU A 261 -20.25 -11.41 -4.74
N GLU A 262 -19.80 -10.17 -4.48
CA GLU A 262 -20.56 -8.95 -4.78
C GLU A 262 -20.89 -8.82 -6.27
N LYS A 263 -19.92 -9.11 -7.15
CA LYS A 263 -20.15 -9.09 -8.61
C LYS A 263 -20.88 -10.33 -9.13
N GLY A 264 -20.88 -11.42 -8.37
CA GLY A 264 -21.44 -12.71 -8.78
C GLY A 264 -20.57 -13.50 -9.77
N GLU A 265 -19.35 -13.05 -10.04
CA GLU A 265 -18.40 -13.64 -11.00
C GLU A 265 -16.97 -13.65 -10.44
N PHE A 266 -16.15 -14.57 -10.96
CA PHE A 266 -14.74 -14.68 -10.58
C PHE A 266 -14.01 -13.38 -10.90
N THR A 267 -13.42 -12.73 -9.89
CA THR A 267 -12.75 -11.44 -10.03
C THR A 267 -11.34 -11.50 -9.46
N GLU A 268 -10.36 -11.10 -10.26
CA GLU A 268 -9.01 -10.80 -9.79
C GLU A 268 -8.91 -9.32 -9.42
N ILE A 269 -8.20 -9.03 -8.34
CA ILE A 269 -7.97 -7.68 -7.83
C ILE A 269 -6.49 -7.44 -7.53
N PRO A 270 -6.01 -6.20 -7.68
CA PRO A 270 -4.74 -5.81 -7.10
C PRO A 270 -4.82 -5.89 -5.57
N THR A 271 -3.71 -6.23 -4.93
CA THR A 271 -3.60 -6.21 -3.47
C THR A 271 -2.58 -5.19 -3.00
N THR A 272 -2.76 -4.70 -1.78
CA THR A 272 -1.75 -3.92 -1.07
C THR A 272 -1.34 -4.64 0.21
N GLY A 273 -0.08 -4.48 0.62
CA GLY A 273 0.53 -5.28 1.70
C GLY A 273 -0.30 -5.26 2.99
N THR A 274 -0.45 -6.43 3.61
CA THR A 274 -1.18 -6.66 4.87
C THR A 274 -0.37 -7.51 5.85
N ILE A 275 -0.56 -7.31 7.15
CA ILE A 275 0.01 -8.19 8.20
C ILE A 275 -0.56 -9.61 8.15
N MET A 276 -1.76 -9.79 7.55
CA MET A 276 -2.40 -11.08 7.30
C MET A 276 -1.83 -11.74 6.05
N ALA A 277 -0.50 -11.94 5.99
CA ALA A 277 0.20 -12.35 4.77
C ALA A 277 -0.32 -13.63 4.10
N GLY A 278 -0.76 -14.62 4.88
CA GLY A 278 -1.37 -15.85 4.34
C GLY A 278 -2.73 -15.65 3.67
N LEU A 279 -3.34 -14.46 3.83
CA LEU A 279 -4.60 -14.04 3.24
C LEU A 279 -4.43 -12.98 2.14
N ASN A 280 -3.19 -12.57 1.83
CA ASN A 280 -2.91 -11.54 0.83
C ASN A 280 -2.96 -12.12 -0.60
N CYS A 281 -4.16 -12.38 -1.11
CA CYS A 281 -4.36 -13.01 -2.43
C CYS A 281 -5.23 -12.13 -3.33
N GLY A 282 -4.84 -12.03 -4.61
CA GLY A 282 -5.55 -11.23 -5.61
C GLY A 282 -6.72 -11.96 -6.28
N ALA A 283 -6.76 -13.29 -6.21
CA ALA A 283 -7.80 -14.10 -6.84
C ALA A 283 -8.17 -15.35 -6.03
N PRO A 284 -9.45 -15.76 -6.00
CA PRO A 284 -9.83 -17.07 -5.49
C PRO A 284 -9.21 -18.20 -6.32
N SER A 285 -9.06 -19.39 -5.73
CA SER A 285 -8.70 -20.60 -6.47
C SER A 285 -9.89 -21.08 -7.30
N THR A 286 -9.62 -21.51 -8.54
CA THR A 286 -10.65 -21.98 -9.47
C THR A 286 -11.46 -23.15 -8.93
N ILE A 287 -10.83 -24.09 -8.22
CA ILE A 287 -11.52 -25.25 -7.60
C ILE A 287 -12.36 -24.86 -6.37
N ALA A 288 -12.03 -23.73 -5.72
CA ALA A 288 -12.75 -23.25 -4.56
C ALA A 288 -13.96 -22.38 -4.94
N TRP A 289 -13.86 -21.65 -6.06
CA TRP A 289 -14.83 -20.62 -6.44
C TRP A 289 -16.28 -21.09 -6.48
N ASP A 290 -16.59 -22.15 -7.23
CA ASP A 290 -17.97 -22.63 -7.37
C ASP A 290 -18.57 -23.06 -6.03
N LEU A 291 -17.75 -23.68 -5.18
CA LEU A 291 -18.17 -24.14 -3.87
C LEU A 291 -18.41 -22.96 -2.92
N LEU A 292 -17.48 -21.99 -2.87
CA LEU A 292 -17.59 -20.81 -2.02
C LEU A 292 -18.73 -19.89 -2.45
N LYS A 293 -18.89 -19.67 -3.75
CA LYS A 293 -20.00 -18.89 -4.34
C LYS A 293 -21.37 -19.39 -3.88
N ASN A 294 -21.52 -20.71 -3.76
CA ASN A 294 -22.80 -21.32 -3.42
C ASN A 294 -22.97 -21.60 -1.93
N GLY A 295 -21.89 -21.92 -1.21
CA GLY A 295 -21.95 -22.43 0.16
C GLY A 295 -21.66 -21.43 1.28
N VAL A 296 -21.11 -20.24 0.95
CA VAL A 296 -20.85 -19.18 1.94
C VAL A 296 -22.12 -18.37 2.19
N ASP A 297 -22.60 -18.34 3.44
CA ASP A 297 -23.81 -17.59 3.84
C ASP A 297 -23.55 -16.09 3.97
N ALA A 298 -22.35 -15.71 4.42
CA ALA A 298 -21.91 -14.32 4.42
C ALA A 298 -20.40 -14.18 4.23
N SER A 299 -19.97 -13.04 3.68
CA SER A 299 -18.55 -12.68 3.57
C SER A 299 -18.33 -11.25 4.04
N LEU A 300 -17.22 -11.01 4.74
CA LEU A 300 -16.84 -9.67 5.18
C LEU A 300 -15.32 -9.49 5.17
N THR A 301 -14.88 -8.27 5.45
CA THR A 301 -13.45 -7.94 5.48
C THR A 301 -13.03 -7.33 6.83
N VAL A 302 -11.75 -7.36 7.16
CA VAL A 302 -11.24 -6.73 8.38
C VAL A 302 -9.97 -5.95 8.10
N SER A 303 -9.75 -4.88 8.85
CA SER A 303 -8.49 -4.13 8.75
C SER A 303 -7.37 -4.84 9.50
N ASP A 304 -6.12 -4.53 9.13
CA ASP A 304 -4.94 -4.99 9.84
C ASP A 304 -4.99 -4.61 11.33
N TYR A 305 -5.51 -3.42 11.65
CA TYR A 305 -5.68 -2.97 13.03
C TYR A 305 -6.67 -3.84 13.81
N GLU A 306 -7.82 -4.17 13.22
CA GLU A 306 -8.80 -5.08 13.85
C GLU A 306 -8.21 -6.49 14.07
N ALA A 307 -7.44 -7.00 13.11
CA ALA A 307 -6.72 -8.26 13.24
C ALA A 307 -5.66 -8.19 14.35
N HIS A 308 -4.88 -7.12 14.43
CA HIS A 308 -3.88 -6.91 15.48
C HIS A 308 -4.52 -6.85 16.88
N LYS A 309 -5.62 -6.12 17.06
CA LYS A 309 -6.36 -6.10 18.34
C LYS A 309 -6.84 -7.50 18.73
N SER A 310 -7.22 -8.31 17.74
CA SER A 310 -7.64 -9.70 17.94
C SER A 310 -6.46 -10.62 18.29
N VAL A 311 -5.27 -10.39 17.72
CA VAL A 311 -4.02 -11.07 18.13
C VAL A 311 -3.75 -10.83 19.61
N LEU A 312 -3.74 -9.56 20.05
CA LEU A 312 -3.49 -9.21 21.46
C LEU A 312 -4.52 -9.86 22.40
N TYR A 313 -5.79 -9.90 21.99
CA TYR A 313 -6.82 -10.58 22.75
C TYR A 313 -6.55 -12.09 22.86
N LEU A 314 -6.30 -12.79 21.75
CA LEU A 314 -6.04 -14.24 21.77
C LEU A 314 -4.79 -14.60 22.59
N GLN A 315 -3.74 -13.77 22.52
CA GLN A 315 -2.55 -13.92 23.36
C GLN A 315 -2.88 -13.81 24.86
N SER A 316 -3.78 -12.89 25.24
CA SER A 316 -4.26 -12.79 26.63
C SER A 316 -5.04 -14.03 27.10
N GLN A 317 -5.54 -14.84 26.16
CA GLN A 317 -6.23 -16.11 26.41
C GLN A 317 -5.29 -17.33 26.32
N GLY A 318 -3.97 -17.11 26.20
CA GLY A 318 -2.97 -18.17 26.09
C GLY A 318 -2.79 -18.76 24.69
N ILE A 319 -3.43 -18.17 23.67
CA ILE A 319 -3.33 -18.62 22.28
C ILE A 319 -2.33 -17.72 21.56
N ASN A 320 -1.19 -18.26 21.14
CA ASN A 320 -0.13 -17.50 20.46
C ASN A 320 -0.47 -17.28 18.96
N ALA A 321 -1.61 -16.64 18.69
CA ALA A 321 -2.16 -16.45 17.35
C ALA A 321 -1.37 -15.45 16.50
N GLY A 322 -1.22 -15.75 15.21
CA GLY A 322 -0.80 -14.78 14.20
C GLY A 322 -1.98 -14.03 13.56
N PRO A 323 -1.72 -12.98 12.77
CA PRO A 323 -2.78 -12.14 12.21
C PRO A 323 -3.80 -12.89 11.35
N CYS A 324 -3.38 -13.88 10.55
CA CYS A 324 -4.33 -14.62 9.71
C CYS A 324 -5.34 -15.41 10.57
N GLY A 325 -4.88 -16.02 11.65
CA GLY A 325 -5.73 -16.74 12.59
C GLY A 325 -6.66 -15.81 13.39
N ALA A 326 -6.15 -14.65 13.80
CA ALA A 326 -6.90 -13.66 14.56
C ALA A 326 -8.00 -12.94 13.74
N SER A 327 -7.90 -12.94 12.41
CA SER A 327 -8.90 -12.33 11.52
C SER A 327 -10.33 -12.87 11.74
N THR A 328 -10.47 -14.14 12.11
CA THR A 328 -11.77 -14.78 12.38
C THR A 328 -12.45 -14.22 13.64
N LEU A 329 -11.66 -13.87 14.66
CA LEU A 329 -12.15 -13.16 15.84
C LEU A 329 -12.54 -11.72 15.50
N ALA A 330 -11.71 -11.03 14.70
CA ALA A 330 -12.02 -9.68 14.23
C ALA A 330 -13.36 -9.65 13.47
N ALA A 331 -13.59 -10.65 12.61
CA ALA A 331 -14.85 -10.83 11.90
C ALA A 331 -16.05 -11.05 12.83
N LEU A 332 -15.92 -11.91 13.84
CA LEU A 332 -16.99 -12.16 14.81
C LEU A 332 -17.38 -10.89 15.57
N ARG A 333 -16.38 -10.11 16.01
CA ARG A 333 -16.60 -8.83 16.72
C ARG A 333 -17.20 -7.74 15.84
N ARG A 334 -16.94 -7.79 14.53
CA ARG A 334 -17.49 -6.86 13.56
C ARG A 334 -19.00 -7.02 13.36
N LEU A 335 -19.56 -8.22 13.55
CA LEU A 335 -20.98 -8.48 13.29
C LEU A 335 -21.89 -7.63 14.18
N THR A 336 -22.80 -6.88 13.54
CA THR A 336 -23.87 -6.16 14.24
C THR A 336 -24.96 -7.12 14.71
N SER A 337 -25.91 -6.62 15.53
CA SER A 337 -27.08 -7.40 15.93
C SER A 337 -27.91 -7.88 14.73
N ASP A 338 -28.02 -7.07 13.68
CA ASP A 338 -28.75 -7.44 12.46
C ASP A 338 -28.00 -8.50 11.65
N ASP A 339 -26.67 -8.40 11.55
CA ASP A 339 -25.84 -9.40 10.88
C ASP A 339 -25.94 -10.76 11.59
N LYS A 340 -25.85 -10.76 12.93
CA LYS A 340 -26.02 -11.96 13.76
C LYS A 340 -27.38 -12.60 13.52
N LYS A 341 -28.44 -11.81 13.49
CA LYS A 341 -29.81 -12.30 13.21
C LYS A 341 -29.93 -12.88 11.79
N ALA A 342 -29.32 -12.24 10.79
CA ALA A 342 -29.30 -12.74 9.41
C ALA A 342 -28.57 -14.10 9.31
N LEU A 343 -27.51 -14.30 10.10
CA LEU A 343 -26.80 -15.57 10.26
C LEU A 343 -27.51 -16.57 11.18
N GLY A 344 -28.68 -16.24 11.72
CA GLY A 344 -29.44 -17.14 12.62
C GLY A 344 -28.85 -17.31 14.02
N LEU A 345 -27.90 -16.46 14.42
CA LEU A 345 -27.30 -16.49 15.75
C LEU A 345 -28.26 -16.01 16.83
N ASN A 346 -28.23 -16.70 17.97
CA ASN A 346 -28.99 -16.39 19.18
C ASN A 346 -28.21 -16.84 20.43
N GLU A 347 -28.81 -16.68 21.62
CA GLU A 347 -28.18 -16.99 22.90
C GLU A 347 -27.83 -18.47 23.10
N LYS A 348 -28.38 -19.38 22.27
CA LYS A 348 -28.09 -20.82 22.30
C LYS A 348 -27.03 -21.23 21.27
N SER A 349 -26.56 -20.29 20.45
CA SER A 349 -25.67 -20.61 19.34
C SER A 349 -24.25 -20.97 19.80
N THR A 350 -23.65 -21.92 19.10
CA THR A 350 -22.24 -22.29 19.22
C THR A 350 -21.46 -21.78 18.01
N VAL A 351 -20.45 -20.96 18.24
CA VAL A 351 -19.60 -20.38 17.18
C VAL A 351 -18.23 -21.05 17.21
N VAL A 352 -17.71 -21.44 16.05
CA VAL A 352 -16.34 -21.94 15.89
C VAL A 352 -15.54 -20.97 15.01
N ILE A 353 -14.37 -20.57 15.49
CA ILE A 353 -13.40 -19.78 14.74
C ILE A 353 -12.06 -20.53 14.65
N PHE A 354 -11.29 -20.28 13.59
CA PHE A 354 -10.03 -20.98 13.35
C PHE A 354 -8.83 -20.05 13.55
N CYS A 355 -7.94 -20.39 14.47
CA CYS A 355 -6.64 -19.77 14.60
C CYS A 355 -5.62 -20.55 13.76
N THR A 356 -5.49 -20.18 12.49
CA THR A 356 -4.77 -20.95 11.46
C THR A 356 -3.24 -20.92 11.58
N GLU A 357 -2.67 -19.97 12.30
CA GLU A 357 -1.22 -19.81 12.41
C GLU A 357 -0.79 -19.22 13.76
N ARG A 358 0.47 -19.49 14.11
CA ARG A 358 1.20 -18.87 15.22
C ARG A 358 1.62 -17.45 14.89
N ASN A 359 1.81 -16.64 15.94
CA ASN A 359 2.36 -15.29 15.83
C ASN A 359 3.74 -15.24 15.17
N ARG A 360 3.99 -14.11 14.49
CA ARG A 360 5.26 -13.70 13.87
C ARG A 360 5.46 -12.20 14.10
N ASP A 361 6.66 -11.70 13.85
CA ASP A 361 6.91 -10.25 13.94
C ASP A 361 6.28 -9.51 12.74
N TYR A 362 5.69 -8.34 13.02
CA TYR A 362 5.11 -7.41 12.04
C TYR A 362 5.03 -6.00 12.64
N ASP A 363 5.00 -4.98 11.79
CA ASP A 363 4.78 -3.59 12.21
C ASP A 363 3.34 -3.39 12.70
N VAL A 364 3.18 -2.73 13.84
CA VAL A 364 1.85 -2.47 14.41
C VAL A 364 1.07 -1.54 13.46
N PRO A 365 -0.07 -1.98 12.91
CA PRO A 365 -0.84 -1.18 11.96
C PRO A 365 -1.55 -0.02 12.67
N HIS A 366 -1.74 1.08 11.96
CA HIS A 366 -2.58 2.18 12.41
C HIS A 366 -4.07 1.90 12.17
N ASP A 367 -4.94 2.51 12.98
CA ASP A 367 -6.38 2.43 12.79
C ASP A 367 -6.80 3.18 11.50
N VAL A 368 -7.62 2.52 10.68
CA VAL A 368 -8.16 3.05 9.41
C VAL A 368 -9.64 3.42 9.50
N SER A 369 -10.28 3.20 10.67
CA SER A 369 -11.72 3.42 10.86
C SER A 369 -12.11 4.89 11.05
N GLY A 370 -11.16 5.77 11.38
CA GLY A 370 -11.39 7.19 11.64
C GLY A 370 -11.89 7.96 10.40
N ASN A 371 -12.95 8.76 10.58
CA ASN A 371 -13.51 9.67 9.56
C ASN A 371 -13.40 11.15 9.95
N ASP A 372 -12.63 11.44 10.99
CA ASP A 372 -12.35 12.81 11.40
C ASP A 372 -11.07 13.27 10.70
N PRO A 373 -11.08 14.39 9.95
CA PRO A 373 -9.92 14.80 9.18
C PRO A 373 -8.73 15.13 10.09
N VAL A 374 -8.95 15.59 11.32
CA VAL A 374 -7.88 15.93 12.27
C VAL A 374 -7.19 14.67 12.79
N ALA A 375 -7.95 13.66 13.24
CA ALA A 375 -7.43 12.37 13.66
C ALA A 375 -6.71 11.63 12.51
N LEU A 376 -7.22 11.78 11.29
CA LEU A 376 -6.56 11.26 10.09
C LEU A 376 -5.22 11.98 9.85
N THR A 377 -5.16 13.32 9.98
CA THR A 377 -3.89 14.06 9.93
C THR A 377 -2.90 13.58 11.00
N GLN A 378 -3.33 13.35 12.25
CA GLN A 378 -2.44 12.82 13.29
C GLN A 378 -1.82 11.48 12.86
N THR A 379 -2.64 10.61 12.29
CA THR A 379 -2.19 9.29 11.83
C THR A 379 -1.20 9.40 10.67
N LEU A 380 -1.47 10.26 9.68
CA LEU A 380 -0.55 10.48 8.56
C LEU A 380 0.79 11.08 9.02
N VAL A 381 0.77 12.00 9.99
CA VAL A 381 1.98 12.61 10.58
C VAL A 381 2.82 11.57 11.32
N GLN A 382 2.19 10.62 12.00
CA GLN A 382 2.87 9.53 12.72
C GLN A 382 3.58 8.54 11.79
N ILE A 383 3.28 8.55 10.49
CA ILE A 383 3.95 7.71 9.50
C ILE A 383 5.09 8.51 8.87
N ASN A 384 6.34 8.08 9.13
CA ASN A 384 7.51 8.66 8.48
C ASN A 384 7.48 8.37 6.98
N SER A 385 7.36 9.42 6.17
CA SER A 385 7.37 9.39 4.71
C SER A 385 8.40 10.34 4.12
N ALA A 386 9.44 10.69 4.91
CA ALA A 386 10.47 11.59 4.44
C ALA A 386 11.13 11.06 3.15
N SER A 387 11.30 11.95 2.18
CA SER A 387 11.84 11.62 0.86
C SER A 387 13.27 11.06 0.98
N PRO A 388 13.59 9.90 0.37
CA PRO A 388 14.96 9.36 0.35
C PRO A 388 15.97 10.24 -0.39
N ASP A 389 15.50 11.17 -1.23
CA ASP A 389 16.37 12.07 -2.00
C ASP A 389 16.76 13.34 -1.23
N LEU A 390 16.28 13.51 0.01
CA LEU A 390 16.47 14.73 0.81
C LEU A 390 17.18 14.45 2.16
N GLY A 391 17.97 15.44 2.60
CA GLY A 391 18.71 15.38 3.86
C GLY A 391 20.02 14.59 3.77
N SER A 392 20.79 14.58 4.86
CA SER A 392 22.07 13.85 4.93
C SER A 392 21.89 12.34 5.18
N VAL A 393 20.71 11.94 5.65
CA VAL A 393 20.31 10.54 5.84
C VAL A 393 19.03 10.34 5.03
N PRO A 394 19.02 9.43 4.05
CA PRO A 394 17.83 9.13 3.26
C PRO A 394 16.65 8.75 4.16
N GLY A 395 15.50 9.36 3.91
CA GLY A 395 14.24 8.95 4.52
C GLY A 395 13.72 7.60 4.01
N PRO A 396 12.67 7.03 4.63
CA PRO A 396 12.13 5.72 4.26
C PRO A 396 11.31 5.72 2.97
N GLY A 397 10.91 6.88 2.45
CA GLY A 397 10.01 7.01 1.30
C GLY A 397 8.54 6.73 1.63
N GLU A 398 7.71 6.67 0.59
CA GLU A 398 6.25 6.82 0.70
C GLU A 398 5.50 5.50 0.85
N THR A 399 6.21 4.36 0.80
CA THR A 399 5.58 3.03 0.76
C THR A 399 4.65 2.77 1.94
N THR A 400 5.06 3.12 3.16
CA THR A 400 4.26 2.88 4.37
C THR A 400 3.02 3.77 4.42
N ILE A 401 3.15 5.06 4.10
CA ILE A 401 2.02 6.00 4.10
C ILE A 401 1.05 5.68 2.94
N ALA A 402 1.55 5.33 1.76
CA ALA A 402 0.74 4.88 0.63
C ALA A 402 -0.07 3.62 0.98
N ARG A 403 0.53 2.65 1.68
CA ARG A 403 -0.22 1.47 2.18
C ARG A 403 -1.32 1.85 3.16
N TYR A 404 -1.06 2.78 4.07
CA TYR A 404 -2.09 3.26 4.99
C TYR A 404 -3.24 3.93 4.24
N VAL A 405 -2.94 4.83 3.29
CA VAL A 405 -3.95 5.51 2.46
C VAL A 405 -4.77 4.49 1.67
N ALA A 406 -4.14 3.51 1.02
CA ALA A 406 -4.83 2.45 0.29
C ALA A 406 -5.73 1.60 1.20
N ALA A 407 -5.24 1.21 2.39
CA ALA A 407 -6.02 0.48 3.38
C ALA A 407 -7.21 1.31 3.90
N TRP A 408 -7.03 2.61 4.10
CA TRP A 408 -8.10 3.53 4.52
C TRP A 408 -9.21 3.65 3.46
N LEU A 409 -8.84 3.69 2.18
CA LEU A 409 -9.78 3.72 1.05
C LEU A 409 -10.51 2.38 0.90
N GLU A 410 -9.78 1.25 0.89
CA GLU A 410 -10.35 -0.10 0.76
C GLU A 410 -11.25 -0.47 1.93
N HIS A 411 -10.95 -0.02 3.16
CA HIS A 411 -11.84 -0.19 4.32
C HIS A 411 -13.25 0.37 4.06
N ARG A 412 -13.36 1.39 3.19
CA ARG A 412 -14.60 2.08 2.81
C ARG A 412 -15.15 1.63 1.46
N ASP A 413 -14.52 0.61 0.87
CA ASP A 413 -14.85 0.10 -0.46
C ASP A 413 -14.81 1.21 -1.52
N LEU A 414 -13.79 2.06 -1.45
CA LEU A 414 -13.49 3.06 -2.48
C LEU A 414 -12.59 2.40 -3.55
N GLU A 415 -12.83 2.72 -4.82
CA GLU A 415 -11.99 2.24 -5.91
C GLU A 415 -10.57 2.78 -5.70
N THR A 416 -9.59 1.89 -5.57
CA THR A 416 -8.22 2.23 -5.15
C THR A 416 -7.21 1.67 -6.14
N HIS A 417 -6.23 2.48 -6.52
CA HIS A 417 -5.17 2.12 -7.46
C HIS A 417 -3.80 2.48 -6.91
N TRP A 418 -2.86 1.55 -7.06
CA TRP A 418 -1.45 1.72 -6.72
C TRP A 418 -0.67 2.05 -7.99
N VAL A 419 0.03 3.19 -8.02
CA VAL A 419 0.82 3.64 -9.17
C VAL A 419 2.28 3.80 -8.73
N GLU A 420 3.18 2.96 -9.27
CA GLU A 420 4.59 2.94 -8.89
C GLU A 420 5.47 2.61 -10.10
N TYR A 421 5.97 3.63 -10.80
CA TYR A 421 6.97 3.44 -11.87
C TYR A 421 8.40 3.45 -11.33
N THR A 422 8.63 4.08 -10.17
CA THR A 422 9.91 4.08 -9.47
C THR A 422 9.76 3.31 -8.16
N LYS A 423 10.52 2.23 -8.00
CA LYS A 423 10.47 1.38 -6.80
C LYS A 423 10.70 2.22 -5.54
N GLY A 424 9.80 2.08 -4.57
CA GLY A 424 9.84 2.80 -3.30
C GLY A 424 9.16 4.18 -3.33
N ARG A 425 8.65 4.63 -4.50
CA ARG A 425 7.95 5.92 -4.69
C ARG A 425 6.49 5.72 -5.15
N PRO A 426 5.65 4.96 -4.42
CA PRO A 426 4.29 4.72 -4.84
C PRO A 426 3.37 5.92 -4.61
N SER A 427 2.49 6.16 -5.56
CA SER A 427 1.32 7.04 -5.44
C SER A 427 0.04 6.21 -5.33
N VAL A 428 -0.99 6.75 -4.69
CA VAL A 428 -2.30 6.12 -4.53
C VAL A 428 -3.38 6.98 -5.15
N VAL A 429 -4.24 6.37 -5.97
CA VAL A 429 -5.41 7.03 -6.55
C VAL A 429 -6.68 6.40 -6.00
N GLY A 430 -7.52 7.23 -5.38
CA GLY A 430 -8.85 6.86 -4.91
C GLY A 430 -9.92 7.46 -5.83
N VAL A 431 -10.97 6.70 -6.15
CA VAL A 431 -12.02 7.16 -7.08
C VAL A 431 -13.42 6.88 -6.55
N VAL A 432 -14.28 7.90 -6.66
CA VAL A 432 -15.73 7.76 -6.62
C VAL A 432 -16.25 8.06 -8.01
N ARG A 433 -16.73 7.02 -8.69
CA ARG A 433 -17.30 7.13 -10.04
C ARG A 433 -18.66 7.82 -9.98
N GLY A 434 -18.84 8.81 -10.85
CA GLY A 434 -20.14 9.43 -11.08
C GLY A 434 -21.02 8.58 -12.00
N SER A 435 -22.31 8.92 -12.08
CA SER A 435 -23.25 8.25 -12.98
C SER A 435 -23.10 8.62 -14.47
N GLY A 436 -22.24 9.61 -14.79
CA GLY A 436 -21.96 10.08 -16.14
C GLY A 436 -22.59 11.44 -16.49
N GLY A 437 -21.91 12.17 -17.38
CA GLY A 437 -22.35 13.44 -17.96
C GLY A 437 -22.21 14.69 -17.07
N GLY A 438 -21.59 14.56 -15.90
CA GLY A 438 -21.12 15.67 -15.06
C GLY A 438 -19.63 15.97 -15.28
N LYS A 439 -19.11 17.02 -14.64
CA LYS A 439 -17.67 17.34 -14.65
C LYS A 439 -16.94 16.63 -13.52
N SER A 440 -15.71 16.22 -13.76
CA SER A 440 -14.86 15.51 -12.81
C SER A 440 -13.90 16.43 -12.09
N VAL A 441 -13.64 16.19 -10.79
CA VAL A 441 -12.67 16.95 -9.99
C VAL A 441 -11.62 16.03 -9.38
N MET A 442 -10.37 16.50 -9.36
CA MET A 442 -9.24 15.84 -8.71
C MET A 442 -8.79 16.62 -7.47
N PHE A 443 -8.66 15.95 -6.33
CA PHE A 443 -8.01 16.48 -5.14
C PHE A 443 -6.62 15.86 -5.03
N ASN A 444 -5.59 16.67 -5.27
CA ASN A 444 -4.20 16.24 -5.30
C ASN A 444 -3.46 16.69 -4.03
N GLY A 445 -2.59 15.83 -3.51
CA GLY A 445 -1.67 16.18 -2.44
C GLY A 445 -0.54 15.17 -2.32
N HIS A 446 0.64 15.66 -1.96
CA HIS A 446 1.83 14.83 -1.82
C HIS A 446 1.87 14.13 -0.45
N LEU A 447 2.45 12.92 -0.45
CA LEU A 447 2.55 12.06 0.72
C LEU A 447 3.94 12.12 1.37
N ASP A 448 4.96 12.51 0.61
CA ASP A 448 6.30 12.69 1.13
C ASP A 448 6.42 13.91 2.03
N THR A 449 7.56 14.02 2.69
CA THR A 449 7.94 15.23 3.41
C THR A 449 9.42 15.48 3.17
N VAL A 450 9.88 16.69 3.44
CA VAL A 450 11.31 16.91 3.70
C VAL A 450 11.83 16.05 4.85
N THR A 451 13.16 16.04 5.03
CA THR A 451 13.82 15.32 6.12
C THR A 451 13.26 15.69 7.50
N ILE A 452 13.19 14.69 8.37
CA ILE A 452 12.88 14.87 9.80
C ILE A 452 14.09 15.34 10.62
N MET A 453 15.29 15.34 10.02
CA MET A 453 16.51 15.79 10.69
C MET A 453 16.46 17.30 10.97
N GLY A 454 16.82 17.68 12.19
CA GLY A 454 16.83 19.09 12.61
C GLY A 454 15.49 19.61 13.11
N TYR A 455 14.48 18.74 13.26
CA TYR A 455 13.27 19.03 14.04
C TYR A 455 13.62 19.00 15.54
N ASP A 456 13.19 20.00 16.31
CA ASP A 456 13.62 20.18 17.71
C ASP A 456 12.95 19.15 18.65
N ASP A 457 11.66 18.86 18.46
CA ASP A 457 10.87 17.87 19.20
C ASP A 457 10.67 16.57 18.40
N ASP A 458 9.73 15.70 18.80
CA ASP A 458 9.35 14.51 18.02
C ASP A 458 8.63 14.91 16.71
N PRO A 459 9.28 14.75 15.54
CA PRO A 459 8.73 15.16 14.25
C PRO A 459 7.50 14.33 13.85
N LEU A 460 7.25 13.17 14.48
CA LEU A 460 6.16 12.27 14.16
C LEU A 460 5.09 12.23 15.26
N SER A 461 5.11 13.20 16.18
CA SER A 461 4.24 13.15 17.37
C SER A 461 2.74 13.17 17.04
N GLY A 462 2.32 13.95 16.04
CA GLY A 462 0.91 14.22 15.77
C GLY A 462 0.20 14.87 16.95
N LYS A 463 0.94 15.52 17.85
CA LYS A 463 0.40 16.07 19.10
C LYS A 463 -0.52 17.26 18.80
N ILE A 464 -1.66 17.34 19.50
CA ILE A 464 -2.54 18.51 19.46
C ILE A 464 -2.37 19.33 20.73
N ALA A 465 -2.07 20.62 20.59
CA ALA A 465 -2.01 21.59 21.68
C ALA A 465 -2.43 22.99 21.19
N ASP A 466 -3.23 23.70 21.99
CA ASP A 466 -3.67 25.08 21.71
C ASP A 466 -4.29 25.28 20.30
N GLY A 467 -5.06 24.27 19.83
CA GLY A 467 -5.71 24.29 18.52
C GLY A 467 -4.77 24.06 17.33
N ARG A 468 -3.54 23.60 17.58
CA ARG A 468 -2.52 23.27 16.59
C ARG A 468 -2.17 21.79 16.67
N LEU A 469 -1.97 21.17 15.51
CA LEU A 469 -1.44 19.82 15.36
C LEU A 469 0.01 19.92 14.90
N TYR A 470 0.93 19.34 15.67
CA TYR A 470 2.37 19.43 15.47
C TYR A 470 2.94 18.16 14.83
N GLY A 471 3.97 18.36 14.01
CA GLY A 471 4.79 17.31 13.39
C GLY A 471 5.19 17.66 11.97
N ARG A 472 6.24 17.01 11.47
CA ARG A 472 6.72 17.18 10.09
C ARG A 472 5.63 16.74 9.10
N GLY A 473 5.35 17.62 8.15
CA GLY A 473 4.32 17.48 7.14
C GLY A 473 2.89 17.62 7.66
N SER A 474 2.70 18.01 8.92
CA SER A 474 1.37 18.31 9.45
C SER A 474 0.68 19.42 8.65
N ALA A 475 1.45 20.45 8.27
CA ALA A 475 0.99 21.51 7.41
C ALA A 475 1.34 21.26 5.94
N ASP A 476 2.53 20.71 5.66
CA ASP A 476 3.06 20.50 4.30
C ASP A 476 3.29 19.00 3.96
N MET A 477 2.30 18.27 3.45
CA MET A 477 0.92 18.72 3.26
C MET A 477 -0.14 17.72 3.75
N LYS A 478 0.20 16.89 4.74
CA LYS A 478 -0.66 15.79 5.24
C LYS A 478 -2.00 16.26 5.82
N GLY A 479 -2.09 17.50 6.31
CA GLY A 479 -3.36 18.13 6.67
C GLY A 479 -4.32 18.27 5.48
N GLY A 480 -3.82 18.73 4.33
CA GLY A 480 -4.57 18.82 3.07
C GLY A 480 -4.94 17.44 2.52
N VAL A 481 -4.00 16.49 2.56
CA VAL A 481 -4.24 15.10 2.14
C VAL A 481 -5.37 14.46 2.94
N ALA A 482 -5.35 14.58 4.28
CA ALA A 482 -6.41 14.05 5.13
C ALA A 482 -7.78 14.66 4.78
N ALA A 483 -7.84 15.99 4.57
CA ALA A 483 -9.05 16.67 4.15
C ALA A 483 -9.57 16.16 2.79
N ALA A 484 -8.69 15.94 1.82
CA ALA A 484 -9.04 15.41 0.51
C ALA A 484 -9.54 13.94 0.57
N MET A 485 -8.95 13.12 1.43
CA MET A 485 -9.41 11.75 1.68
C MET A 485 -10.82 11.71 2.28
N ILE A 486 -11.12 12.59 3.25
CA ILE A 486 -12.47 12.73 3.81
C ILE A 486 -13.46 13.19 2.74
N ALA A 487 -13.09 14.19 1.94
CA ALA A 487 -13.95 14.69 0.87
C ALA A 487 -14.30 13.62 -0.17
N LEU A 488 -13.33 12.76 -0.54
CA LEU A 488 -13.60 11.61 -1.41
C LEU A 488 -14.60 10.64 -0.78
N ALA A 489 -14.41 10.29 0.50
CA ALA A 489 -15.31 9.36 1.20
C ALA A 489 -16.73 9.91 1.35
N ASP A 490 -16.88 11.23 1.53
CA ASP A 490 -18.19 11.87 1.58
C ASP A 490 -18.84 11.98 0.20
N ALA A 491 -18.06 12.19 -0.87
CA ALA A 491 -18.57 12.20 -2.24
C ALA A 491 -19.30 10.90 -2.63
N LYS A 492 -18.88 9.74 -2.10
CA LYS A 492 -19.56 8.44 -2.31
C LYS A 492 -21.05 8.48 -1.92
N LYS A 493 -21.42 9.33 -0.97
CA LYS A 493 -22.80 9.43 -0.44
C LYS A 493 -23.68 10.39 -1.26
N LEU A 494 -23.09 11.17 -2.17
CA LEU A 494 -23.77 12.27 -2.85
C LEU A 494 -24.43 11.86 -4.18
N GLY A 495 -24.09 10.70 -4.75
CA GLY A 495 -24.68 10.23 -6.00
C GLY A 495 -24.43 11.17 -7.19
N LEU A 496 -23.19 11.62 -7.35
CA LEU A 496 -22.76 12.64 -8.32
C LEU A 496 -22.76 12.11 -9.76
N ARG A 497 -22.80 13.01 -10.74
CA ARG A 497 -22.72 12.67 -12.17
C ARG A 497 -21.29 12.67 -12.71
N GLY A 498 -20.42 13.48 -12.14
CA GLY A 498 -18.99 13.49 -12.44
C GLY A 498 -18.16 12.70 -11.43
N ASP A 499 -16.98 12.25 -11.87
CA ASP A 499 -16.04 11.51 -11.02
C ASP A 499 -15.36 12.45 -10.01
N VAL A 500 -15.18 11.96 -8.78
CA VAL A 500 -14.33 12.60 -7.77
C VAL A 500 -13.11 11.71 -7.58
N ILE A 501 -11.93 12.29 -7.77
CA ILE A 501 -10.65 11.58 -7.75
C ILE A 501 -9.78 12.17 -6.66
N PHE A 502 -9.18 11.34 -5.83
CA PHE A 502 -8.10 11.72 -4.92
C PHE A 502 -6.78 11.15 -5.43
N THR A 503 -5.72 11.95 -5.40
CA THR A 503 -4.36 11.52 -5.73
C THR A 503 -3.41 11.87 -4.59
N GLY A 504 -2.96 10.83 -3.88
CA GLY A 504 -1.86 10.91 -2.90
C GLY A 504 -0.56 10.57 -3.60
N VAL A 505 0.23 11.58 -3.95
CA VAL A 505 1.39 11.43 -4.85
C VAL A 505 2.72 11.40 -4.10
N ALA A 506 3.72 10.75 -4.70
CA ALA A 506 5.08 10.71 -4.17
C ALA A 506 5.98 11.79 -4.78
N ASP A 507 7.08 12.08 -4.07
CA ASP A 507 8.26 12.81 -4.55
C ASP A 507 8.05 14.30 -4.88
N GLU A 508 7.01 14.97 -4.39
CA GLU A 508 6.78 16.41 -4.68
C GLU A 508 7.94 17.27 -4.17
N GLU A 509 8.44 16.96 -2.97
CA GLU A 509 9.50 17.69 -2.27
C GLU A 509 10.87 17.59 -2.97
N SER A 510 10.96 16.79 -4.04
CA SER A 510 12.16 16.65 -4.87
C SER A 510 11.88 17.00 -6.34
N LEU A 511 11.29 16.06 -7.09
CA LEU A 511 11.15 16.18 -8.55
C LEU A 511 9.70 16.05 -9.02
N SER A 512 8.76 15.77 -8.14
CA SER A 512 7.32 15.64 -8.43
C SER A 512 6.98 14.51 -9.38
N LYS A 513 7.74 13.40 -9.28
CA LYS A 513 7.54 12.22 -10.15
C LYS A 513 6.17 11.58 -9.95
N GLY A 514 5.59 11.61 -8.75
CA GLY A 514 4.30 10.99 -8.47
C GLY A 514 3.15 11.58 -9.28
N THR A 515 3.08 12.91 -9.40
CA THR A 515 2.08 13.56 -10.26
C THR A 515 2.33 13.31 -11.74
N GLU A 516 3.60 13.29 -12.19
CA GLU A 516 3.92 12.86 -13.56
C GLU A 516 3.48 11.41 -13.83
N ASP A 517 3.65 10.52 -12.86
CA ASP A 517 3.33 9.09 -12.94
C ASP A 517 1.81 8.83 -12.96
N ILE A 518 1.00 9.50 -12.12
CA ILE A 518 -0.47 9.36 -12.19
C ILE A 518 -1.01 9.94 -13.52
N LEU A 519 -0.41 11.03 -14.03
CA LEU A 519 -0.78 11.58 -15.32
C LEU A 519 -0.36 10.65 -16.46
N ARG A 520 0.79 9.98 -16.34
CA ARG A 520 1.26 8.96 -17.29
C ARG A 520 0.36 7.72 -17.28
N ALA A 521 -0.12 7.30 -16.11
CA ALA A 521 -1.07 6.20 -15.94
C ALA A 521 -2.46 6.51 -16.52
N GLY A 522 -2.74 7.77 -16.89
CA GLY A 522 -3.95 8.18 -17.61
C GLY A 522 -5.00 8.87 -16.74
N TRP A 523 -4.72 9.13 -15.47
CA TRP A 523 -5.65 9.82 -14.58
C TRP A 523 -5.87 11.27 -15.02
N ARG A 524 -7.12 11.67 -15.22
CA ARG A 524 -7.53 13.02 -15.69
C ARG A 524 -8.79 13.47 -14.97
N ALA A 525 -8.98 14.78 -14.91
CA ALA A 525 -10.20 15.43 -14.44
C ALA A 525 -10.43 16.75 -15.21
N ASP A 526 -11.63 17.33 -15.12
CA ASP A 526 -11.91 18.64 -15.72
C ASP A 526 -11.25 19.78 -14.93
N ALA A 527 -11.12 19.60 -13.61
CA ALA A 527 -10.46 20.55 -12.72
C ALA A 527 -9.76 19.82 -11.56
N ALA A 528 -8.85 20.52 -10.89
CA ALA A 528 -8.16 20.00 -9.72
C ALA A 528 -7.99 21.05 -8.62
N VAL A 529 -7.98 20.59 -7.37
CA VAL A 529 -7.52 21.36 -6.20
C VAL A 529 -6.30 20.66 -5.62
N VAL A 530 -5.18 21.38 -5.57
CA VAL A 530 -3.95 20.93 -4.89
C VAL A 530 -3.98 21.51 -3.47
N SER A 531 -3.97 20.63 -2.47
CA SER A 531 -4.38 20.96 -1.08
C SER A 531 -3.27 21.53 -0.18
N GLU A 532 -2.33 22.27 -0.76
CA GLU A 532 -1.15 22.86 -0.08
C GLU A 532 -1.53 23.85 1.04
N PRO A 533 -0.64 24.10 2.03
CA PRO A 533 -0.92 25.01 3.13
C PRO A 533 -0.89 26.48 2.69
N THR A 534 -2.00 26.90 2.10
CA THR A 534 -2.19 28.22 1.48
C THR A 534 -2.84 29.23 2.42
N ASN A 535 -2.91 28.94 3.73
CA ASN A 535 -3.56 29.80 4.73
C ASN A 535 -5.03 30.08 4.44
N LEU A 536 -5.72 29.12 3.80
CA LEU A 536 -7.10 29.22 3.31
C LEU A 536 -7.29 30.23 2.16
N GLU A 537 -6.21 30.75 1.57
CA GLU A 537 -6.24 31.62 0.39
C GLU A 537 -6.23 30.76 -0.88
N ILE A 538 -6.93 31.20 -1.93
CA ILE A 538 -6.93 30.51 -3.22
C ILE A 538 -5.75 31.03 -4.03
N ASN A 539 -4.70 30.23 -4.19
CA ASN A 539 -3.64 30.58 -5.11
C ASN A 539 -4.01 30.12 -6.52
N HIS A 540 -4.31 31.09 -7.38
CA HIS A 540 -4.69 30.85 -8.78
C HIS A 540 -3.50 30.82 -9.75
N ALA A 541 -2.31 31.18 -9.25
CA ALA A 541 -1.08 31.23 -10.02
C ALA A 541 0.11 30.94 -9.10
N HIS A 542 1.19 30.40 -9.67
CA HIS A 542 2.45 30.23 -8.94
C HIS A 542 3.68 30.36 -9.84
N LYS A 543 4.82 30.69 -9.25
CA LYS A 543 6.09 30.82 -9.99
C LYS A 543 6.61 29.46 -10.44
N GLY A 544 7.29 29.47 -11.59
CA GLY A 544 8.15 28.37 -12.04
C GLY A 544 9.56 28.54 -11.51
N TYR A 545 10.45 27.62 -11.86
CA TYR A 545 11.88 27.78 -11.63
C TYR A 545 12.71 26.92 -12.57
N CYS A 546 13.97 27.31 -12.76
CA CYS A 546 14.97 26.45 -13.39
C CYS A 546 16.32 26.56 -12.68
N HIS A 547 17.12 25.50 -12.79
CA HIS A 547 18.50 25.47 -12.35
C HIS A 547 19.43 25.55 -13.56
N VAL A 548 20.36 26.49 -13.49
CA VAL A 548 21.34 26.79 -14.53
C VAL A 548 22.72 26.47 -13.99
N GLU A 549 23.45 25.61 -14.69
CA GLU A 549 24.87 25.35 -14.45
C GLU A 549 25.68 26.32 -15.32
N ILE A 550 26.59 27.07 -14.71
CA ILE A 550 27.51 27.97 -15.38
C ILE A 550 28.93 27.47 -15.16
N LYS A 551 29.63 27.09 -16.24
CA LYS A 551 31.03 26.66 -16.21
C LYS A 551 31.91 27.78 -16.72
N VAL A 552 32.75 28.32 -15.84
CA VAL A 552 33.76 29.33 -16.18
C VAL A 552 35.10 28.63 -16.36
N TYR A 553 35.76 28.90 -17.48
CA TYR A 553 37.01 28.26 -17.87
C TYR A 553 38.21 29.16 -17.60
N GLY A 554 39.30 28.52 -17.22
CA GLY A 554 40.63 29.08 -17.07
C GLY A 554 41.66 28.20 -17.76
N LEU A 555 42.93 28.39 -17.37
CA LEU A 555 44.07 27.63 -17.87
C LEU A 555 44.97 27.31 -16.69
N ALA A 556 45.11 26.02 -16.38
CA ALA A 556 45.95 25.57 -15.27
C ALA A 556 47.43 25.89 -15.54
N ALA A 557 48.09 26.42 -14.52
CA ALA A 557 49.51 26.70 -14.49
C ALA A 557 49.99 26.65 -13.04
N HIS A 558 51.30 26.43 -12.84
CA HIS A 558 51.90 26.55 -11.52
C HIS A 558 51.64 27.96 -10.95
N GLY A 559 51.36 28.09 -9.65
CA GLY A 559 50.93 29.35 -9.02
C GLY A 559 51.94 30.51 -9.17
N SER A 560 53.21 30.21 -9.40
CA SER A 560 54.25 31.21 -9.70
C SER A 560 54.31 31.67 -11.16
N ARG A 561 53.57 31.03 -12.07
CA ARG A 561 53.56 31.30 -13.52
C ARG A 561 52.30 32.05 -13.93
N ALA A 562 52.16 33.26 -13.40
CA ALA A 562 51.07 34.17 -13.74
C ALA A 562 51.02 34.56 -15.23
N ASP A 563 52.12 34.39 -15.95
CA ASP A 563 52.22 34.62 -17.39
C ASP A 563 51.57 33.52 -18.24
N LEU A 564 51.28 32.35 -17.66
CA LEU A 564 50.70 31.20 -18.36
C LEU A 564 49.28 30.84 -17.89
N GLY A 565 48.92 31.21 -16.65
CA GLY A 565 47.65 30.83 -16.05
C GLY A 565 46.50 31.78 -16.37
N ILE A 566 45.29 31.23 -16.52
CA ILE A 566 44.04 32.01 -16.51
C ILE A 566 43.22 31.52 -15.32
N ASP A 567 42.90 32.40 -14.40
CA ASP A 567 42.22 32.05 -13.15
C ASP A 567 40.70 31.96 -13.34
N ALA A 568 40.17 30.74 -13.39
CA ALA A 568 38.74 30.50 -13.50
C ALA A 568 37.92 31.02 -12.30
N ILE A 569 38.49 31.02 -11.08
CA ILE A 569 37.78 31.48 -9.86
C ILE A 569 37.65 33.00 -9.88
N VAL A 570 38.73 33.72 -10.25
CA VAL A 570 38.67 35.18 -10.41
C VAL A 570 37.66 35.55 -11.51
N ASN A 571 37.65 34.83 -12.63
CA ASN A 571 36.69 35.04 -13.70
C ASN A 571 35.25 34.74 -13.27
N ALA A 572 35.03 33.71 -12.46
CA ALA A 572 33.73 33.41 -11.85
C ALA A 572 33.25 34.56 -10.96
N GLY A 573 34.14 35.17 -10.18
CA GLY A 573 33.83 36.39 -9.41
C GLY A 573 33.35 37.55 -10.29
N ARG A 574 33.95 37.74 -11.46
CA ARG A 574 33.52 38.78 -12.42
C ARG A 574 32.14 38.48 -13.02
N PHE A 575 31.86 37.22 -13.34
CA PHE A 575 30.53 36.79 -13.76
C PHE A 575 29.49 37.06 -12.67
N LEU A 576 29.77 36.69 -11.41
CA LEU A 576 28.85 36.88 -10.29
C LEU A 576 28.49 38.37 -10.05
N VAL A 577 29.42 39.29 -10.31
CA VAL A 577 29.14 40.73 -10.25
C VAL A 577 28.10 41.14 -11.31
N GLU A 578 28.24 40.68 -12.56
CA GLU A 578 27.24 40.96 -13.60
C GLU A 578 25.92 40.22 -13.33
N PHE A 579 25.98 38.98 -12.84
CA PHE A 579 24.80 38.23 -12.40
C PHE A 579 24.03 38.98 -11.31
N GLY A 580 24.71 39.54 -10.31
CA GLY A 580 24.08 40.36 -9.28
C GLY A 580 23.38 41.62 -9.82
N ARG A 581 23.89 42.23 -10.90
CA ARG A 581 23.21 43.33 -11.58
C ARG A 581 21.99 42.84 -12.35
N TYR A 582 22.08 41.67 -12.98
CA TYR A 582 20.95 41.02 -13.63
C TYR A 582 19.82 40.70 -12.64
N VAL A 583 20.14 40.15 -11.46
CA VAL A 583 19.15 39.89 -10.40
C VAL A 583 18.37 41.14 -10.03
N LYS A 584 19.05 42.28 -9.84
CA LYS A 584 18.39 43.56 -9.55
C LYS A 584 17.51 44.04 -10.71
N LYS A 585 18.04 43.99 -11.94
CA LYS A 585 17.30 44.38 -13.14
C LYS A 585 16.03 43.55 -13.31
N LEU A 586 16.09 42.26 -12.96
CA LEU A 586 14.96 41.36 -13.03
C LEU A 586 13.87 41.75 -12.03
N GLN A 587 14.25 42.14 -10.81
CA GLN A 587 13.34 42.62 -9.76
C GLN A 587 12.74 44.01 -10.05
N GLU A 588 13.46 44.83 -10.82
CA GLU A 588 13.01 46.16 -11.27
C GLU A 588 12.26 46.11 -12.62
N GLY A 589 12.19 44.92 -13.25
CA GLY A 589 11.61 44.70 -14.56
C GLY A 589 10.08 44.61 -14.56
N PRO A 590 9.47 44.37 -15.74
CA PRO A 590 8.05 44.09 -15.82
C PRO A 590 7.74 42.79 -15.05
N GLY A 591 6.69 42.84 -14.23
CA GLY A 591 6.19 41.69 -13.47
C GLY A 591 4.78 41.30 -13.90
N ASP A 592 4.38 40.10 -13.48
CA ASP A 592 3.00 39.64 -13.50
C ASP A 592 2.19 40.34 -12.40
N GLU A 593 0.90 40.58 -12.65
CA GLU A 593 0.01 41.29 -11.71
C GLU A 593 -0.15 40.53 -10.38
N THR A 594 -0.13 39.19 -10.42
CA THR A 594 -0.28 38.34 -9.24
C THR A 594 1.09 37.92 -8.67
N LEU A 595 2.01 37.48 -9.53
CA LEU A 595 3.27 36.86 -9.10
C LEU A 595 4.44 37.86 -8.94
N GLY A 596 4.25 39.11 -9.34
CA GLY A 596 5.31 40.10 -9.40
C GLY A 596 6.38 39.69 -10.41
N THR A 597 7.65 39.96 -10.11
CA THR A 597 8.75 39.71 -11.05
C THR A 597 9.38 38.34 -10.89
N GLY A 598 10.13 37.91 -11.91
CA GLY A 598 11.10 36.83 -11.75
C GLY A 598 12.15 37.16 -10.69
N THR A 599 12.81 36.14 -10.15
CA THR A 599 13.97 36.31 -9.26
C THR A 599 15.08 35.31 -9.62
N ALA A 600 16.32 35.60 -9.22
CA ALA A 600 17.43 34.66 -9.40
C ALA A 600 18.45 34.79 -8.27
N HIS A 601 19.17 33.72 -7.98
CA HIS A 601 20.31 33.72 -7.07
C HIS A 601 21.32 32.63 -7.45
N ALA A 602 22.57 32.79 -7.04
CA ALA A 602 23.59 31.74 -7.15
C ALA A 602 23.53 30.89 -5.87
N SER A 603 23.25 29.59 -6.01
CA SER A 603 23.05 28.67 -4.89
C SER A 603 24.33 27.91 -4.50
N VAL A 604 25.19 27.59 -5.48
CA VAL A 604 26.43 26.82 -5.26
C VAL A 604 27.56 27.40 -6.11
N ILE A 605 28.79 27.42 -5.58
CA ILE A 605 30.02 27.70 -6.34
C ILE A 605 31.13 26.73 -5.91
N SER A 606 31.88 26.19 -6.87
CA SER A 606 33.04 25.32 -6.63
C SER A 606 34.09 25.51 -7.71
N GLY A 607 35.37 25.57 -7.35
CA GLY A 607 36.47 25.74 -8.32
C GLY A 607 37.85 25.57 -7.68
N GLY A 608 38.81 25.14 -8.50
CA GLY A 608 40.18 24.81 -8.07
C GLY A 608 40.32 23.42 -7.47
N GLU A 609 41.55 22.88 -7.55
CA GLU A 609 41.90 21.53 -7.06
C GLU A 609 42.94 21.58 -5.92
N GLU A 610 43.83 22.57 -5.95
CA GLU A 610 44.89 22.75 -4.96
C GLU A 610 45.34 24.22 -4.87
N ALA A 611 46.07 24.57 -3.81
CA ALA A 611 46.47 25.95 -3.53
C ALA A 611 47.60 26.48 -4.43
N SER A 612 48.40 25.60 -5.03
CA SER A 612 49.62 25.96 -5.75
C SER A 612 49.46 26.00 -7.27
N SER A 613 48.22 25.99 -7.77
CA SER A 613 47.90 25.95 -9.20
C SER A 613 46.77 26.92 -9.55
N TYR A 614 46.84 27.54 -10.73
CA TYR A 614 45.74 28.31 -11.29
C TYR A 614 44.57 27.36 -11.61
N PRO A 615 43.32 27.70 -11.22
CA PRO A 615 42.18 26.83 -11.43
C PRO A 615 41.76 26.83 -12.92
N ALA A 616 41.72 25.65 -13.54
CA ALA A 616 41.26 25.50 -14.93
C ALA A 616 39.74 25.65 -15.09
N GLN A 617 38.97 25.47 -14.02
CA GLN A 617 37.50 25.55 -14.06
C GLN A 617 36.94 26.04 -12.71
N CYS A 618 35.83 26.77 -12.79
CA CYS A 618 34.93 27.06 -11.69
C CYS A 618 33.48 26.90 -12.15
N THR A 619 32.68 26.15 -11.39
CA THR A 619 31.27 25.89 -11.66
C THR A 619 30.40 26.68 -10.68
N ILE A 620 29.36 27.34 -11.19
CA ILE A 620 28.32 28.02 -10.42
C ILE A 620 26.98 27.35 -10.75
N ILE A 621 26.15 27.09 -9.75
CA ILE A 621 24.74 26.74 -9.93
C ILE A 621 23.90 27.96 -9.54
N ALA A 622 22.98 28.35 -10.41
CA ALA A 622 22.02 29.40 -10.15
C ALA A 622 20.59 28.87 -10.24
N GLU A 623 19.71 29.35 -9.36
CA GLU A 623 18.26 29.17 -9.49
C GLU A 623 17.63 30.44 -10.06
N ARG A 624 16.71 30.27 -11.01
CA ARG A 624 15.95 31.34 -11.65
C ARG A 624 14.45 31.03 -11.54
N ARG A 625 13.70 31.81 -10.76
CA ARG A 625 12.25 31.68 -10.54
C ARG A 625 11.45 32.41 -11.60
N THR A 626 10.64 31.71 -12.38
CA THR A 626 9.96 32.24 -13.57
C THR A 626 8.51 32.64 -13.33
N ILE A 627 8.02 33.58 -14.15
CA ILE A 627 6.59 33.96 -14.24
C ILE A 627 6.03 33.59 -15.62
N PRO A 628 4.69 33.55 -15.81
CA PRO A 628 4.09 33.22 -17.11
C PRO A 628 4.69 34.01 -18.27
N GLY A 629 5.10 33.30 -19.33
CA GLY A 629 5.75 33.88 -20.51
C GLY A 629 7.29 33.82 -20.51
N GLU A 630 7.94 33.55 -19.37
CA GLU A 630 9.39 33.36 -19.28
C GLU A 630 9.80 31.90 -19.57
N THR A 631 10.14 31.59 -20.83
CA THR A 631 10.49 30.22 -21.23
C THR A 631 11.98 29.87 -21.01
N ASN A 632 12.32 28.58 -21.06
CA ASN A 632 13.72 28.13 -20.95
C ASN A 632 14.61 28.75 -22.05
N GLU A 633 14.07 28.98 -23.24
CA GLU A 633 14.81 29.62 -24.35
C GLU A 633 15.13 31.09 -24.02
N VAL A 634 14.18 31.80 -23.40
CA VAL A 634 14.39 33.19 -22.94
C VAL A 634 15.49 33.21 -21.88
N ILE A 635 15.40 32.32 -20.89
CA ILE A 635 16.37 32.25 -19.78
C ILE A 635 17.75 31.88 -20.31
N GLN A 636 17.86 30.85 -21.16
CA GLN A 636 19.14 30.47 -21.75
C GLN A 636 19.78 31.66 -22.48
N LYS A 637 18.98 32.40 -23.25
CA LYS A 637 19.44 33.63 -23.91
C LYS A 637 19.90 34.71 -22.92
N GLU A 638 19.21 34.91 -21.81
CA GLU A 638 19.63 35.86 -20.77
C GLU A 638 21.01 35.52 -20.20
N PHE A 639 21.27 34.25 -19.90
CA PHE A 639 22.57 33.79 -19.41
C PHE A 639 23.66 33.89 -20.48
N ASP A 640 23.37 33.55 -21.73
CA ASP A 640 24.29 33.72 -22.86
C ASP A 640 24.67 35.19 -23.07
N ASP A 641 23.69 36.10 -22.96
CA ASP A 641 23.90 37.54 -23.06
C ASP A 641 24.74 38.08 -21.89
N LEU A 642 24.58 37.53 -20.67
CA LEU A 642 25.43 37.85 -19.52
C LEU A 642 26.88 37.42 -19.74
N ILE A 643 27.09 36.18 -20.21
CA ILE A 643 28.41 35.66 -20.55
C ILE A 643 29.07 36.53 -21.63
N ALA A 644 28.33 36.85 -22.70
CA ALA A 644 28.83 37.71 -23.77
C ALA A 644 29.17 39.13 -23.29
N LYS A 645 28.42 39.66 -22.31
CA LYS A 645 28.71 40.96 -21.71
C LYS A 645 30.01 40.95 -20.91
N VAL A 646 30.25 39.92 -20.11
CA VAL A 646 31.51 39.77 -19.34
C VAL A 646 32.69 39.57 -20.29
N ALA A 647 32.52 38.74 -21.32
CA ALA A 647 33.56 38.46 -22.33
C ALA A 647 34.04 39.73 -23.07
N LYS A 648 33.18 40.74 -23.22
CA LYS A 648 33.56 42.05 -23.80
C LYS A 648 34.40 42.93 -22.86
N GLN A 649 34.30 42.72 -21.55
CA GLN A 649 34.98 43.53 -20.52
C GLN A 649 36.26 42.88 -20.01
N VAL A 650 36.38 41.56 -20.15
CA VAL A 650 37.45 40.76 -19.57
C VAL A 650 38.16 39.97 -20.65
N THR A 651 39.43 40.29 -20.88
CA THR A 651 40.33 39.49 -21.74
C THR A 651 40.41 38.06 -21.20
N ASP A 652 40.39 37.09 -22.12
CA ASP A 652 40.48 35.65 -21.85
C ASP A 652 39.33 35.05 -21.00
N PHE A 653 38.20 35.76 -20.84
CA PHE A 653 37.01 35.19 -20.22
C PHE A 653 36.29 34.23 -21.17
N LYS A 654 36.05 33.00 -20.71
CA LYS A 654 35.25 31.99 -21.40
C LYS A 654 34.34 31.28 -20.39
N ALA A 655 33.06 31.15 -20.74
CA ALA A 655 32.11 30.39 -19.97
C ALA A 655 31.01 29.80 -20.86
N ASP A 656 30.31 28.77 -20.37
CA ASP A 656 29.01 28.32 -20.87
C ASP A 656 27.98 28.26 -19.74
N ALA A 657 26.71 28.40 -20.10
CA ALA A 657 25.58 28.21 -19.21
C ALA A 657 24.65 27.16 -19.81
N LYS A 658 24.07 26.30 -18.97
CA LYS A 658 23.12 25.28 -19.39
C LYS A 658 22.04 25.10 -18.33
N ILE A 659 20.78 25.22 -18.75
CA ILE A 659 19.65 24.77 -17.94
C ILE A 659 19.68 23.24 -17.88
N PHE A 660 19.75 22.67 -16.67
CA PHE A 660 19.75 21.21 -16.47
C PHE A 660 18.50 20.70 -15.77
N PHE A 661 17.70 21.59 -15.17
CA PHE A 661 16.41 21.27 -14.56
C PHE A 661 15.46 22.46 -14.67
N SER A 662 14.18 22.22 -14.92
CA SER A 662 13.17 23.27 -15.07
C SER A 662 11.76 22.78 -14.74
N ARG A 663 10.96 23.68 -14.18
CA ARG A 663 9.57 23.51 -13.77
C ARG A 663 8.79 24.78 -14.13
N PRO A 664 7.72 24.69 -14.94
CA PRO A 664 7.06 25.86 -15.47
C PRO A 664 6.19 26.58 -14.43
N PRO A 665 5.92 27.89 -14.61
CA PRO A 665 4.91 28.60 -13.84
C PRO A 665 3.51 28.10 -14.21
N GLN A 666 2.54 28.38 -13.35
CA GLN A 666 1.12 28.09 -13.61
C GLN A 666 0.27 29.33 -13.38
N PHE A 667 -0.81 29.43 -14.16
CA PHE A 667 -1.81 30.49 -14.05
C PHE A 667 -3.19 29.97 -14.44
N THR A 668 -4.20 30.27 -13.62
CA THR A 668 -5.62 30.10 -13.89
C THR A 668 -6.32 31.43 -13.68
N HIS A 669 -7.10 31.89 -14.65
CA HIS A 669 -7.73 33.20 -14.57
C HIS A 669 -8.74 33.28 -13.41
N ALA A 670 -8.74 34.38 -12.66
CA ALA A 670 -9.68 34.61 -11.55
C ALA A 670 -11.16 34.53 -11.99
N ASP A 671 -11.47 34.97 -13.22
CA ASP A 671 -12.82 34.85 -13.77
C ASP A 671 -13.22 33.46 -14.27
N HIS A 672 -12.33 32.47 -14.23
CA HIS A 672 -12.66 31.12 -14.69
C HIS A 672 -13.84 30.55 -13.87
N PRO A 673 -14.82 29.85 -14.49
CA PRO A 673 -16.00 29.35 -13.77
C PRO A 673 -15.66 28.49 -12.55
N PHE A 674 -14.60 27.69 -12.64
CA PHE A 674 -14.12 26.89 -11.51
C PHE A 674 -13.59 27.76 -10.37
N THR A 675 -12.80 28.80 -10.66
CA THR A 675 -12.30 29.74 -9.65
C THR A 675 -13.42 30.47 -8.94
N LYS A 676 -14.47 30.91 -9.66
CA LYS A 676 -15.65 31.54 -9.05
C LYS A 676 -16.41 30.59 -8.13
N LEU A 677 -16.60 29.34 -8.55
CA LEU A 677 -17.25 28.31 -7.74
C LEU A 677 -16.46 28.06 -6.45
N VAL A 678 -15.14 27.83 -6.57
CA VAL A 678 -14.27 27.60 -5.40
C VAL A 678 -14.28 28.83 -4.49
N SER A 679 -14.19 30.04 -5.04
CA SER A 679 -14.25 31.29 -4.24
C SER A 679 -15.53 31.41 -3.41
N GLY A 680 -16.69 31.09 -3.98
CA GLY A 680 -17.95 31.10 -3.25
C GLY A 680 -17.97 30.07 -2.11
N ILE A 681 -17.46 28.87 -2.35
CA ILE A 681 -17.39 27.80 -1.35
C ILE A 681 -16.41 28.15 -0.23
N VAL A 682 -15.21 28.62 -0.57
CA VAL A 682 -14.22 29.11 0.40
C VAL A 682 -14.83 30.22 1.25
N GLY A 683 -15.57 31.15 0.63
CA GLY A 683 -16.20 32.22 1.36
C GLY A 683 -17.22 31.73 2.41
N ASN A 684 -18.00 30.71 2.05
CA ASN A 684 -18.99 30.11 2.93
C ASN A 684 -18.34 29.35 4.11
N VAL A 685 -17.35 28.48 3.84
CA VAL A 685 -16.73 27.64 4.90
C VAL A 685 -15.79 28.44 5.82
N THR A 686 -15.23 29.55 5.33
CA THR A 686 -14.38 30.44 6.14
C THR A 686 -15.18 31.54 6.85
N GLY A 687 -16.39 31.85 6.37
CA GLY A 687 -17.22 32.95 6.87
C GLY A 687 -16.68 34.34 6.52
N LYS A 688 -15.82 34.45 5.51
CA LYS A 688 -15.19 35.69 5.04
C LYS A 688 -15.02 35.64 3.52
N ASP A 689 -14.85 36.76 2.85
CA ASP A 689 -14.58 36.75 1.41
C ASP A 689 -13.28 35.99 1.09
N ALA A 690 -13.31 35.16 0.04
CA ALA A 690 -12.14 34.41 -0.40
C ALA A 690 -11.06 35.36 -0.93
N VAL A 691 -9.82 35.12 -0.51
CA VAL A 691 -8.65 35.85 -1.00
C VAL A 691 -8.08 35.11 -2.21
N ILE A 692 -7.96 35.80 -3.33
CA ILE A 692 -7.25 35.32 -4.52
C ILE A 692 -5.82 35.85 -4.46
N ALA A 693 -4.85 34.94 -4.46
CA ALA A 693 -3.44 35.27 -4.33
C ALA A 693 -2.57 34.48 -5.32
N GLY A 694 -1.27 34.79 -5.34
CA GLY A 694 -0.27 34.04 -6.10
C GLY A 694 0.77 33.45 -5.17
N ALA A 695 1.20 32.22 -5.44
CA ALA A 695 2.23 31.55 -4.66
C ALA A 695 3.63 31.85 -5.21
N PRO A 696 4.59 32.24 -4.35
CA PRO A 696 5.98 32.45 -4.76
C PRO A 696 6.76 31.14 -4.98
N PHE A 697 6.24 30.02 -4.48
CA PHE A 697 6.80 28.67 -4.61
C PHE A 697 6.19 27.93 -5.81
N TRP A 698 6.73 26.76 -6.14
CA TRP A 698 6.24 25.90 -7.22
C TRP A 698 5.43 24.74 -6.62
N THR A 699 4.45 24.21 -7.35
CA THR A 699 3.68 23.02 -6.96
C THR A 699 3.24 22.21 -8.20
N ASP A 700 2.69 21.03 -7.94
CA ASP A 700 2.10 20.13 -8.94
C ASP A 700 1.01 20.74 -9.84
N CYS A 701 0.42 21.90 -9.50
CA CYS A 701 -0.56 22.57 -10.34
C CYS A 701 -0.06 22.78 -11.78
N ALA A 702 1.24 23.06 -11.97
CA ALA A 702 1.82 23.22 -13.29
C ALA A 702 1.72 21.94 -14.14
N LEU A 703 2.01 20.77 -13.55
CA LEU A 703 1.96 19.48 -14.25
C LEU A 703 0.52 19.11 -14.65
N LEU A 704 -0.45 19.42 -13.78
CA LEU A 704 -1.88 19.22 -14.07
C LEU A 704 -2.34 20.15 -15.21
N ALA A 705 -1.93 21.42 -15.18
CA ALA A 705 -2.27 22.42 -16.21
C ALA A 705 -1.73 22.04 -17.60
N GLU A 706 -0.52 21.49 -17.68
CA GLU A 706 0.07 20.99 -18.95
C GLU A 706 -0.76 19.87 -19.59
N LYS A 707 -1.60 19.17 -18.82
CA LYS A 707 -2.52 18.14 -19.32
C LYS A 707 -3.95 18.66 -19.54
N GLY A 708 -4.15 19.98 -19.47
CA GLY A 708 -5.44 20.62 -19.69
C GLY A 708 -6.41 20.53 -18.51
N ILE A 709 -5.94 20.09 -17.34
CA ILE A 709 -6.73 20.07 -16.10
C ILE A 709 -6.65 21.47 -15.48
N VAL A 710 -7.79 22.09 -15.15
CA VAL A 710 -7.80 23.44 -14.55
C VAL A 710 -7.45 23.37 -13.06
N PRO A 711 -6.26 23.82 -12.61
CA PRO A 711 -5.83 23.63 -11.24
C PRO A 711 -5.93 24.92 -10.40
N LEU A 712 -6.27 24.76 -9.12
CA LEU A 712 -6.16 25.78 -8.09
C LEU A 712 -5.42 25.20 -6.88
N LEU A 713 -4.67 26.03 -6.15
CA LEU A 713 -4.15 25.63 -4.85
C LEU A 713 -5.07 26.20 -3.78
N TRP A 714 -5.52 25.34 -2.88
CA TRP A 714 -6.30 25.76 -1.72
C TRP A 714 -6.25 24.68 -0.63
N GLY A 715 -5.89 25.07 0.59
CA GLY A 715 -5.65 24.14 1.68
C GLY A 715 -5.43 24.84 3.02
N PRO A 716 -4.98 24.10 4.04
CA PRO A 716 -5.10 24.51 5.44
C PRO A 716 -4.15 25.67 5.80
N LYS A 717 -4.37 26.22 6.99
CA LYS A 717 -3.50 27.22 7.59
C LYS A 717 -2.44 26.53 8.43
N GLY A 718 -1.17 26.84 8.20
CA GLY A 718 -0.05 26.29 8.95
C GLY A 718 1.18 27.19 8.92
N GLU A 719 2.15 26.86 9.75
CA GLU A 719 3.40 27.61 9.89
C GLU A 719 4.57 26.64 10.10
N GLY A 720 5.79 27.11 9.84
CA GLY A 720 7.00 26.33 10.10
C GLY A 720 7.37 25.30 9.03
N PHE A 721 6.93 25.50 7.79
CA PHE A 721 7.31 24.64 6.65
C PHE A 721 8.84 24.52 6.58
N HIS A 722 9.34 23.28 6.58
CA HIS A 722 10.77 22.92 6.59
C HIS A 722 11.55 23.44 7.81
N GLY A 723 10.85 24.01 8.79
CA GLY A 723 11.42 24.58 10.01
C GLY A 723 11.71 23.51 11.06
N LYS A 724 12.25 23.98 12.19
CA LYS A 724 12.54 23.15 13.38
C LYS A 724 11.29 22.70 14.13
N GLU A 725 10.20 23.41 13.91
CA GLU A 725 8.86 23.14 14.40
C GLU A 725 7.91 23.44 13.24
N GLU A 726 6.90 22.60 13.06
CA GLU A 726 5.88 22.72 12.02
C GLU A 726 4.54 22.34 12.63
N PHE A 727 3.51 23.14 12.35
CA PHE A 727 2.15 22.86 12.78
C PHE A 727 1.09 23.37 11.82
N VAL A 728 -0.06 22.72 11.86
CA VAL A 728 -1.29 23.10 11.16
C VAL A 728 -2.39 23.46 12.16
N TYR A 729 -3.19 24.48 11.87
CA TYR A 729 -4.33 24.86 12.72
C TYR A 729 -5.47 23.85 12.52
N VAL A 730 -5.91 23.20 13.59
CA VAL A 730 -6.92 22.13 13.60
C VAL A 730 -8.19 22.56 12.85
N LYS A 731 -8.72 23.73 13.19
CA LYS A 731 -9.93 24.28 12.56
C LYS A 731 -9.81 24.45 11.05
N SER A 732 -8.61 24.76 10.55
CA SER A 732 -8.41 24.96 9.11
C SER A 732 -8.45 23.64 8.34
N ILE A 733 -8.07 22.52 8.96
CA ILE A 733 -8.20 21.18 8.36
C ILE A 733 -9.70 20.87 8.16
N GLU A 734 -10.52 21.11 9.18
CA GLU A 734 -11.96 20.89 9.14
C GLU A 734 -12.62 21.73 8.04
N GLN A 735 -12.25 23.01 7.93
CA GLN A 735 -12.76 23.93 6.91
C GLN A 735 -12.39 23.49 5.48
N VAL A 736 -11.17 23.00 5.29
CA VAL A 736 -10.73 22.48 3.99
C VAL A 736 -11.47 21.20 3.65
N ALA A 737 -11.64 20.27 4.60
CA ALA A 737 -12.39 19.03 4.36
C ALA A 737 -13.84 19.34 3.95
N GLU A 738 -14.51 20.24 4.65
CA GLU A 738 -15.86 20.69 4.31
C GLU A 738 -15.90 21.35 2.92
N GLY A 739 -14.97 22.26 2.62
CA GLY A 739 -14.95 22.96 1.34
C GLY A 739 -14.63 22.04 0.17
N LEU A 740 -13.72 21.08 0.31
CA LEU A 740 -13.44 20.09 -0.73
C LEU A 740 -14.68 19.21 -1.00
N THR A 741 -15.39 18.78 0.05
CA THR A 741 -16.67 18.07 -0.10
C THR A 741 -17.71 18.92 -0.85
N ASN A 742 -17.83 20.21 -0.51
CA ASN A 742 -18.75 21.13 -1.18
C ASN A 742 -18.35 21.39 -2.64
N ILE A 743 -17.05 21.45 -2.95
CA ILE A 743 -16.55 21.59 -4.33
C ILE A 743 -16.96 20.38 -5.16
N ALA A 744 -16.74 19.16 -4.66
CA ALA A 744 -17.22 17.95 -5.31
C ALA A 744 -18.75 17.97 -5.47
N ALA A 745 -19.47 18.34 -4.41
CA ALA A 745 -20.92 18.39 -4.40
C ALA A 745 -21.50 19.34 -5.44
N GLU A 746 -20.86 20.47 -5.74
CA GLU A 746 -21.35 21.48 -6.69
C GLU A 746 -20.79 21.32 -8.10
N PHE A 747 -19.51 20.98 -8.25
CA PHE A 747 -18.86 20.88 -9.55
C PHE A 747 -19.22 19.60 -10.30
N CYS A 748 -19.44 18.50 -9.57
CA CYS A 748 -19.70 17.17 -10.14
C CYS A 748 -21.19 16.81 -10.26
N LYS A 749 -22.09 17.80 -10.11
CA LYS A 749 -23.55 17.60 -10.14
C LYS A 749 -24.10 16.98 -11.42
#